data_AF-A0A3N5EB29-F1
#
_entry.id   AF-A0A3N5EB29-F1
#
_cell.length_a   1.000
_cell.length_b   1.000
_cell.length_c   1.000
_cell.angle_alpha   90.00
_cell.angle_beta   90.00
_cell.angle_gamma   90.00
#
_symmetry.space_group_name_H-M   'P 1'
#
loop_
_entity.id
_entity.type
_entity.pdbx_description
1 polymer ?
#
loop_
_entity_poly.entity_id
_entity_poly.type
_entity_poly.pdbx_seq_one_letter_code
_entity_poly.pdbx_strand_id
1 'polypeptide(L)'
;MATIRSLPKTDRWRQARELGLVVGLAFGLQVGSLVLPPPAFGHALLVDANPAPNSVVPASPPQLTLFFSEAVDTKSISIRILDSDGGPVIGMGAPRLDASGQVVTADLPELKPDTYTVEYRLVSAVDGHPADQIFAFVVDPTGTEPPPSLPLPTEPTTPPDPATIGARWLATLAGLLLAGTAAVWLLHRRWIGADGRVPFPKWVLTGMAVAVLVSLVGYVARSATLAFAGGHGGGHADGIPFDPVAPFGWTPFAIAMRISLVGAVAAVVLALSARPTAGRRRLAAIGLSAGLVLFGMSLTGHAAAIGGLVWAGVDVAHLFAIAAWLGALPAVILLARRSGDGRSAFTVHARVALVAAPLVVLTGLANSPLVVDEPRELAAAGYGNLLLAKAGLVSLALGLGAANYFLARGASPRRLAVLTGGEAALAVVAVLVGTTMVSIAPATDRPPSTGDPRLGVAHLYTEGGESTVHGIVDLPEPGVQSYSFAVADPETGAGREDVAQVTVTFVPPAGSALPPSTELASPTRLPWIWTLRGALTPVVGTWQLEILVRRGRLVEDRMTVPLDVRQVLRATPLPPPTTGSRVLGALAVLTTGLPAGTAGWAVPVTLLGLAAAALALERRRSAASKPRQGVLWAVRLVLVGAGVLVGVSLLARDVVTVANRPPAEWVAAVNPLADDPAAIPGGEDLYRANCASCHGASGAGDGPAVGELARPPEDLAGIVPHRLDGELAWVIGSGVAGTQMPAFGSTLLEGERWELVSFLRSRWPYEAPQAFP
;
A
#
# COMPACT_ATOMS: atom_id res chain seq x y z
N MET A 1 -46.03 9.49 29.19
CA MET A 1 -46.27 10.24 27.94
C MET A 1 -46.87 11.63 28.14
N ALA A 2 -47.10 12.10 29.38
CA ALA A 2 -47.72 13.41 29.66
C ALA A 2 -46.73 14.58 29.90
N THR A 3 -45.42 14.35 30.03
CA THR A 3 -44.43 15.36 30.44
C THR A 3 -43.51 15.88 29.32
N ILE A 4 -43.82 15.58 28.05
CA ILE A 4 -43.06 16.09 26.87
C ILE A 4 -43.79 17.26 26.19
N ARG A 5 -45.03 17.56 26.59
CA ARG A 5 -45.84 18.67 26.02
C ARG A 5 -45.60 20.04 26.67
N SER A 6 -44.72 20.16 27.66
CA SER A 6 -44.52 21.40 28.44
C SER A 6 -43.25 22.20 28.11
N LEU A 7 -42.54 21.90 27.03
CA LEU A 7 -41.40 22.73 26.59
C LEU A 7 -41.81 23.63 25.41
N PRO A 8 -41.50 24.94 25.45
CA PRO A 8 -41.94 25.89 24.44
C PRO A 8 -41.37 25.57 23.05
N LYS A 9 -42.21 25.73 22.01
CA LYS A 9 -41.90 25.41 20.59
C LYS A 9 -40.63 26.11 20.08
N THR A 10 -40.24 27.24 20.67
CA THR A 10 -39.12 28.09 20.23
C THR A 10 -37.75 27.42 20.38
N ASP A 11 -37.55 26.53 21.36
CA ASP A 11 -36.28 25.83 21.58
C ASP A 11 -36.00 24.70 20.57
N ARG A 12 -37.06 24.06 20.06
CA ARG A 12 -36.94 22.99 19.05
C ARG A 12 -36.51 23.52 17.69
N TRP A 13 -36.97 24.73 17.33
CA TRP A 13 -36.60 25.40 16.09
C TRP A 13 -35.21 26.03 16.15
N ARG A 14 -34.75 26.46 17.33
CA ARG A 14 -33.39 26.96 17.54
C ARG A 14 -32.35 25.84 17.39
N GLN A 15 -32.61 24.67 17.99
CA GLN A 15 -31.73 23.50 17.84
C GLN A 15 -31.70 22.95 16.40
N ALA A 16 -32.83 22.96 15.68
CA ALA A 16 -32.87 22.56 14.28
C ALA A 16 -32.12 23.55 13.36
N ARG A 17 -32.18 24.86 13.64
CA ARG A 17 -31.41 25.89 12.92
C ARG A 17 -29.91 25.84 13.21
N GLU A 18 -29.51 25.59 14.45
CA GLU A 18 -28.09 25.41 14.80
C GLU A 18 -27.52 24.13 14.19
N LEU A 19 -28.31 23.03 14.14
CA LEU A 19 -27.94 21.80 13.44
C LEU A 19 -27.83 22.01 11.92
N GLY A 20 -28.76 22.77 11.32
CA GLY A 20 -28.74 23.12 9.89
C GLY A 20 -27.57 24.03 9.51
N LEU A 21 -27.16 24.96 10.39
CA LEU A 21 -25.99 25.80 10.20
C LEU A 21 -24.67 25.01 10.33
N VAL A 22 -24.57 24.08 11.27
CA VAL A 22 -23.38 23.22 11.42
C VAL A 22 -23.25 22.22 10.27
N VAL A 23 -24.36 21.60 9.84
CA VAL A 23 -24.39 20.74 8.65
C VAL A 23 -24.11 21.55 7.39
N GLY A 24 -24.63 22.77 7.28
CA GLY A 24 -24.37 23.68 6.16
C GLY A 24 -22.92 24.20 6.12
N LEU A 25 -22.28 24.45 7.26
CA LEU A 25 -20.86 24.83 7.33
C LEU A 25 -19.95 23.64 6.99
N ALA A 26 -20.30 22.44 7.49
CA ALA A 26 -19.59 21.20 7.17
C ALA A 26 -19.70 20.86 5.67
N PHE A 27 -20.89 21.03 5.08
CA PHE A 27 -21.12 20.83 3.64
C PHE A 27 -20.45 21.93 2.79
N GLY A 28 -20.44 23.19 3.26
CA GLY A 28 -19.75 24.30 2.60
C GLY A 28 -18.23 24.17 2.57
N LEU A 29 -17.62 23.60 3.62
CA LEU A 29 -16.20 23.22 3.64
C LEU A 29 -15.89 22.01 2.72
N GLN A 30 -16.89 21.18 2.43
CA GLN A 30 -16.79 19.97 1.61
C GLN A 30 -16.90 20.23 0.10
N VAL A 31 -17.64 21.28 -0.32
CA VAL A 31 -17.76 21.65 -1.74
C VAL A 31 -16.60 22.55 -2.21
N GLY A 32 -15.95 23.28 -1.30
CA GLY A 32 -14.78 24.10 -1.60
C GLY A 32 -13.46 23.33 -1.80
N SER A 33 -13.46 22.01 -1.59
CA SER A 33 -12.25 21.16 -1.56
C SER A 33 -12.15 20.19 -2.76
N LEU A 34 -12.98 20.34 -3.79
CA LEU A 34 -12.92 19.55 -5.04
C LEU A 34 -11.80 19.95 -6.01
N VAL A 35 -10.66 20.41 -5.48
CA VAL A 35 -9.41 20.38 -6.25
C VAL A 35 -8.79 19.03 -5.93
N LEU A 36 -8.87 18.09 -6.88
CA LEU A 36 -8.10 16.85 -6.81
C LEU A 36 -6.62 17.24 -6.66
N PRO A 37 -5.98 16.97 -5.52
CA PRO A 37 -4.55 17.18 -5.43
C PRO A 37 -3.86 16.29 -6.47
N PRO A 38 -2.73 16.73 -7.07
CA PRO A 38 -1.89 15.81 -7.83
C PRO A 38 -1.48 14.63 -6.92
N PRO A 39 -1.22 13.44 -7.48
CA PRO A 39 -0.75 12.30 -6.70
C PRO A 39 0.52 12.73 -5.94
N ALA A 40 0.43 12.70 -4.62
CA ALA A 40 1.55 12.94 -3.73
C ALA A 40 1.65 11.71 -2.85
N PHE A 41 2.86 11.28 -2.60
CA PHE A 41 3.14 9.99 -1.99
C PHE A 41 3.56 10.22 -0.54
N GLY A 42 3.13 9.37 0.38
CA GLY A 42 3.75 9.13 1.68
C GLY A 42 4.76 7.98 1.61
N HIS A 43 5.85 8.10 2.37
CA HIS A 43 7.09 7.33 2.25
C HIS A 43 7.88 7.69 0.99
N ALA A 44 9.19 7.85 1.16
CA ALA A 44 10.14 8.08 0.08
C ALA A 44 10.43 6.77 -0.66
N LEU A 45 9.51 6.40 -1.55
CA LEU A 45 9.60 5.22 -2.41
C LEU A 45 10.38 5.58 -3.68
N LEU A 46 11.13 4.61 -4.20
CA LEU A 46 11.85 4.77 -5.46
C LEU A 46 10.86 4.70 -6.61
N VAL A 47 10.73 5.81 -7.31
CA VAL A 47 9.87 5.95 -8.50
C VAL A 47 10.64 5.56 -9.75
N ASP A 48 11.91 5.94 -9.83
CA ASP A 48 12.78 5.67 -10.98
C ASP A 48 14.26 5.70 -10.56
N ALA A 49 15.13 5.10 -11.36
CA ALA A 49 16.58 5.16 -11.16
C ALA A 49 17.35 5.13 -12.47
N ASN A 50 18.55 5.72 -12.46
CA ASN A 50 19.54 5.59 -13.52
C ASN A 50 20.92 5.29 -12.92
N PRO A 51 21.50 4.09 -13.15
CA PRO A 51 20.92 2.97 -13.88
C PRO A 51 19.63 2.44 -13.25
N ALA A 52 18.68 2.06 -14.11
CA ALA A 52 17.41 1.45 -13.70
C ALA A 52 17.62 0.17 -12.86
N PRO A 53 16.65 -0.29 -12.07
CA PRO A 53 16.71 -1.59 -11.42
C PRO A 53 16.76 -2.75 -12.43
N ASN A 54 17.57 -3.78 -12.14
CA ASN A 54 17.68 -5.06 -12.86
C ASN A 54 18.06 -4.94 -14.34
N SER A 55 19.22 -4.33 -14.57
CA SER A 55 19.39 -3.59 -15.79
C SER A 55 20.83 -3.70 -16.30
N VAL A 56 21.05 -3.95 -17.59
CA VAL A 56 22.40 -4.01 -18.19
C VAL A 56 22.75 -2.68 -18.86
N VAL A 57 23.88 -2.06 -18.51
CA VAL A 57 24.39 -0.81 -19.12
C VAL A 57 25.67 -1.09 -19.92
N PRO A 58 25.81 -0.52 -21.13
CA PRO A 58 26.93 -0.81 -22.03
C PRO A 58 28.25 -0.12 -21.64
N ALA A 59 28.25 0.69 -20.59
CA ALA A 59 29.43 1.40 -20.12
C ALA A 59 29.23 1.81 -18.66
N SER A 60 30.33 2.08 -17.97
CA SER A 60 30.29 2.66 -16.63
C SER A 60 29.44 3.93 -16.63
N PRO A 61 28.32 3.96 -15.88
CA PRO A 61 27.54 5.17 -15.72
C PRO A 61 28.38 6.24 -14.99
N PRO A 62 28.32 7.52 -15.39
CA PRO A 62 29.07 8.56 -14.72
C PRO A 62 28.48 8.92 -13.35
N GLN A 63 27.19 8.63 -13.14
CA GLN A 63 26.41 9.01 -11.97
C GLN A 63 25.34 7.97 -11.70
N LEU A 64 25.03 7.77 -10.42
CA LEU A 64 23.81 7.14 -9.96
C LEU A 64 22.78 8.24 -9.66
N THR A 65 21.59 8.15 -10.25
CA THR A 65 20.46 9.04 -9.99
C THR A 65 19.26 8.24 -9.51
N LEU A 66 18.70 8.62 -8.36
CA LEU A 66 17.51 7.99 -7.77
C LEU A 66 16.40 9.04 -7.66
N PHE A 67 15.20 8.68 -8.11
CA PHE A 67 14.01 9.53 -8.05
C PHE A 67 13.04 9.00 -7.00
N PHE A 68 12.67 9.85 -6.06
CA PHE A 68 11.80 9.51 -4.95
C PHE A 68 10.44 10.18 -5.07
N SER A 69 9.45 9.50 -4.52
CA SER A 69 8.07 9.92 -4.52
C SER A 69 7.80 11.14 -3.60
N GLU A 70 8.66 11.38 -2.61
CA GLU A 70 8.64 12.52 -1.71
C GLU A 70 10.05 12.93 -1.27
N ALA A 71 10.16 14.09 -0.61
CA ALA A 71 11.45 14.65 -0.23
C ALA A 71 12.15 13.80 0.86
N VAL A 72 13.46 13.57 0.69
CA VAL A 72 14.29 12.78 1.61
C VAL A 72 15.20 13.67 2.45
N ASP A 73 15.54 13.21 3.66
CA ASP A 73 16.49 13.93 4.50
C ASP A 73 17.93 13.76 4.01
N THR A 74 18.57 14.89 3.73
CA THR A 74 19.92 14.99 3.13
C THR A 74 21.04 14.33 3.93
N LYS A 75 20.89 14.18 5.25
CA LYS A 75 21.93 13.60 6.12
C LYS A 75 21.65 12.15 6.51
N SER A 76 20.41 11.69 6.31
CA SER A 76 20.01 10.30 6.50
C SER A 76 20.39 9.38 5.35
N ILE A 77 20.66 9.93 4.17
CA ILE A 77 20.90 9.12 2.98
C ILE A 77 22.28 8.45 3.02
N SER A 78 22.25 7.13 2.92
CA SER A 78 23.42 6.29 2.78
C SER A 78 23.22 5.43 1.54
N ILE A 79 24.18 5.49 0.62
CA ILE A 79 24.21 4.65 -0.57
C ILE A 79 25.51 3.85 -0.52
N ARG A 80 25.41 2.55 -0.75
CA ARG A 80 26.53 1.66 -0.99
C ARG A 80 26.31 0.95 -2.30
N ILE A 81 27.38 0.84 -3.06
CA ILE A 81 27.41 -0.05 -4.21
C ILE A 81 28.37 -1.18 -3.88
N LEU A 82 27.90 -2.41 -4.05
CA LEU A 82 28.69 -3.62 -3.89
C LEU A 82 28.95 -4.22 -5.27
N ASP A 83 30.15 -4.74 -5.47
CA ASP A 83 30.49 -5.59 -6.62
C ASP A 83 29.93 -7.01 -6.44
N SER A 84 30.17 -7.89 -7.43
CA SER A 84 29.66 -9.27 -7.39
C SER A 84 30.28 -10.13 -6.28
N ASP A 85 31.45 -9.76 -5.78
CA ASP A 85 32.12 -10.40 -4.64
C ASP A 85 31.60 -9.88 -3.28
N GLY A 86 30.65 -8.93 -3.29
CA GLY A 86 30.12 -8.27 -2.10
C GLY A 86 31.05 -7.21 -1.51
N GLY A 87 32.11 -6.84 -2.22
CA GLY A 87 33.05 -5.78 -1.89
C GLY A 87 32.46 -4.39 -2.18
N PRO A 88 32.70 -3.37 -1.32
CA PRO A 88 32.20 -2.02 -1.58
C PRO A 88 32.99 -1.32 -2.69
N VAL A 89 32.28 -0.70 -3.63
CA VAL A 89 32.87 0.18 -4.65
C VAL A 89 33.42 1.45 -3.97
N ILE A 90 34.73 1.67 -4.11
CA ILE A 90 35.44 2.80 -3.49
C ILE A 90 35.51 3.97 -4.48
N GLY A 91 35.37 5.20 -3.96
CA GLY A 91 35.53 6.43 -4.76
C GLY A 91 34.22 7.01 -5.29
N MET A 92 33.08 6.50 -4.84
CA MET A 92 31.77 7.14 -5.04
C MET A 92 31.75 8.54 -4.38
N GLY A 93 31.25 9.53 -5.13
CA GLY A 93 31.01 10.87 -4.61
C GLY A 93 29.91 10.89 -3.56
N ALA A 94 29.94 11.87 -2.65
CA ALA A 94 28.88 12.02 -1.66
C ALA A 94 27.50 12.24 -2.34
N PRO A 95 26.42 11.60 -1.86
CA PRO A 95 25.08 11.83 -2.38
C PRO A 95 24.67 13.30 -2.28
N ARG A 96 24.04 13.83 -3.33
CA ARG A 96 23.55 15.20 -3.42
C ARG A 96 22.07 15.20 -3.77
N LEU A 97 21.35 16.12 -3.15
CA LEU A 97 19.93 16.34 -3.39
C LEU A 97 19.69 17.57 -4.26
N ASP A 98 18.66 17.46 -5.10
CA ASP A 98 18.15 18.59 -5.86
C ASP A 98 17.35 19.56 -4.95
N ALA A 99 16.86 20.64 -5.53
CA ALA A 99 16.11 21.66 -4.78
C ALA A 99 14.77 21.15 -4.25
N SER A 100 14.16 20.15 -4.89
CA SER A 100 12.90 19.54 -4.42
C SER A 100 13.14 18.56 -3.26
N GLY A 101 14.35 18.01 -3.16
CA GLY A 101 14.68 16.96 -2.20
C GLY A 101 14.20 15.58 -2.64
N GLN A 102 13.68 15.43 -3.87
CA GLN A 102 13.15 14.17 -4.40
C GLN A 102 14.14 13.46 -5.33
N VAL A 103 15.19 14.14 -5.79
CA VAL A 103 16.19 13.54 -6.69
C VAL A 103 17.53 13.47 -5.98
N VAL A 104 18.08 12.26 -5.88
CA VAL A 104 19.41 12.01 -5.30
C VAL A 104 20.37 11.65 -6.41
N THR A 105 21.53 12.30 -6.43
CA THR A 105 22.62 12.04 -7.38
C THR A 105 23.91 11.72 -6.64
N ALA A 106 24.64 10.70 -7.08
CA ALA A 106 25.98 10.39 -6.59
C ALA A 106 26.91 10.14 -7.78
N ASP A 107 28.08 10.78 -7.79
CA ASP A 107 29.07 10.54 -8.84
C ASP A 107 29.67 9.15 -8.66
N LEU A 108 29.81 8.41 -9.76
CA LEU A 108 30.39 7.08 -9.74
C LEU A 108 31.83 7.11 -10.22
N PRO A 109 32.74 6.31 -9.61
CA PRO A 109 34.03 6.06 -10.20
C PRO A 109 33.84 5.25 -11.49
N GLU A 110 34.91 5.12 -12.29
CA GLU A 110 34.87 4.23 -13.44
C GLU A 110 34.67 2.78 -12.97
N LEU A 111 33.49 2.25 -13.23
CA LEU A 111 33.09 0.89 -12.92
C LEU A 111 33.63 -0.07 -13.98
N LYS A 112 34.14 -1.21 -13.52
CA LYS A 112 34.57 -2.29 -14.41
C LYS A 112 33.34 -3.06 -14.89
N PRO A 113 33.48 -3.90 -15.93
CA PRO A 113 32.42 -4.84 -16.27
C PRO A 113 32.17 -5.79 -15.09
N ASP A 114 30.97 -5.74 -14.51
CA ASP A 114 30.55 -6.53 -13.34
C ASP A 114 29.05 -6.37 -13.03
N THR A 115 28.51 -7.20 -12.15
CA THR A 115 27.21 -6.99 -11.49
C THR A 115 27.38 -6.14 -10.24
N TYR A 116 26.63 -5.05 -10.17
CA TYR A 116 26.63 -4.11 -9.07
C TYR A 116 25.31 -4.13 -8.31
N THR A 117 25.38 -4.27 -6.99
CA THR A 117 24.23 -4.14 -6.09
C THR A 117 24.23 -2.76 -5.46
N VAL A 118 23.17 -1.99 -5.66
CA VAL A 118 22.93 -0.71 -5.00
C VAL A 118 22.09 -0.97 -3.76
N GLU A 119 22.69 -0.74 -2.59
CA GLU A 119 22.00 -0.68 -1.32
C GLU A 119 21.83 0.78 -0.92
N TYR A 120 20.61 1.21 -0.61
CA TYR A 120 20.41 2.53 -0.05
C TYR A 120 19.45 2.51 1.14
N ARG A 121 19.77 3.40 2.08
CA ARG A 121 18.98 3.72 3.26
C ARG A 121 18.76 5.22 3.30
N LEU A 122 17.55 5.63 3.62
CA LEU A 122 17.21 7.04 3.81
C LEU A 122 16.03 7.20 4.75
N VAL A 123 15.74 8.44 5.13
CA VAL A 123 14.57 8.81 5.92
C VAL A 123 13.78 9.87 5.16
N SER A 124 12.47 9.69 5.07
CA SER A 124 11.59 10.73 4.53
C SER A 124 11.66 12.01 5.36
N ALA A 125 11.78 13.15 4.69
CA ALA A 125 11.66 14.45 5.35
C ALA A 125 10.21 14.79 5.74
N VAL A 126 9.23 14.13 5.11
CA VAL A 126 7.80 14.45 5.28
C VAL A 126 7.21 13.68 6.45
N ASP A 127 7.36 12.36 6.47
CA ASP A 127 6.71 11.48 7.45
C ASP A 127 7.68 10.84 8.47
N GLY A 128 8.98 10.98 8.24
CA GLY A 128 10.04 10.50 9.14
C GLY A 128 10.25 8.99 9.12
N HIS A 129 9.65 8.25 8.19
CA HIS A 129 9.86 6.81 8.07
C HIS A 129 11.19 6.49 7.37
N PRO A 130 11.97 5.52 7.90
CA PRO A 130 13.13 5.00 7.20
C PRO A 130 12.71 4.09 6.05
N ALA A 131 13.45 4.14 4.94
CA ALA A 131 13.31 3.25 3.81
C ALA A 131 14.66 2.58 3.51
N ASP A 132 14.64 1.24 3.48
CA ASP A 132 15.77 0.38 3.15
C ASP A 132 15.44 -0.43 1.91
N GLN A 133 16.28 -0.30 0.89
CA GLN A 133 16.03 -0.91 -0.41
C GLN A 133 17.33 -1.36 -1.07
N ILE A 134 17.19 -2.37 -1.91
CA ILE A 134 18.26 -2.91 -2.73
C ILE A 134 17.77 -3.09 -4.16
N PHE A 135 18.65 -2.86 -5.12
CA PHE A 135 18.47 -3.33 -6.50
C PHE A 135 19.84 -3.58 -7.13
N ALA A 136 19.89 -4.24 -8.27
CA ALA A 136 21.15 -4.46 -8.99
C ALA A 136 21.11 -3.92 -10.41
N PHE A 137 22.28 -3.67 -10.97
CA PHE A 137 22.49 -3.41 -12.40
C PHE A 137 23.82 -4.04 -12.82
N VAL A 138 23.98 -4.31 -14.10
CA VAL A 138 25.19 -4.89 -14.68
C VAL A 138 25.87 -3.84 -15.55
N VAL A 139 27.16 -3.63 -15.39
CA VAL A 139 27.98 -2.93 -16.37
C VAL A 139 28.56 -3.99 -17.28
N ASP A 140 28.21 -3.96 -18.55
CA ASP A 140 28.77 -4.89 -19.51
C ASP A 140 28.96 -4.21 -20.88
N PRO A 141 30.20 -3.82 -21.22
CA PRO A 141 30.52 -3.24 -22.52
C PRO A 141 30.34 -4.17 -23.70
N THR A 142 30.29 -5.47 -23.44
CA THR A 142 30.01 -6.46 -24.47
C THR A 142 28.51 -6.56 -24.70
N GLY A 143 27.72 -6.57 -23.60
CA GLY A 143 26.29 -6.82 -23.56
C GLY A 143 25.92 -8.29 -23.35
N THR A 144 26.88 -9.15 -22.98
CA THR A 144 26.77 -10.61 -22.83
C THR A 144 26.15 -11.11 -21.53
N GLU A 145 25.96 -10.26 -20.54
CA GLU A 145 25.45 -10.68 -19.23
C GLU A 145 23.93 -10.43 -19.12
N PRO A 146 23.15 -11.42 -18.62
CA PRO A 146 21.72 -11.24 -18.41
C PRO A 146 21.43 -10.23 -17.30
N PRO A 147 20.28 -9.54 -17.33
CA PRO A 147 19.89 -8.66 -16.23
C PRO A 147 19.76 -9.43 -14.91
N PRO A 148 20.12 -8.82 -13.77
CA PRO A 148 19.96 -9.44 -12.46
C PRO A 148 18.49 -9.67 -12.13
N SER A 149 18.17 -10.81 -11.52
CA SER A 149 16.82 -11.19 -11.10
C SER A 149 16.58 -10.90 -9.61
N LEU A 150 16.71 -9.64 -9.20
CA LEU A 150 16.30 -9.21 -7.86
C LEU A 150 14.84 -8.71 -7.85
N PRO A 151 14.07 -8.91 -6.76
CA PRO A 151 12.75 -8.29 -6.63
C PRO A 151 12.85 -6.77 -6.78
N LEU A 152 11.96 -6.17 -7.58
CA LEU A 152 11.90 -4.72 -7.71
C LEU A 152 11.62 -4.07 -6.33
N PRO A 153 12.27 -2.96 -5.98
CA PRO A 153 12.10 -2.25 -4.71
C PRO A 153 10.73 -1.55 -4.64
N THR A 154 9.66 -2.35 -4.54
CA THR A 154 8.25 -1.90 -4.60
C THR A 154 7.61 -1.77 -3.23
N GLU A 155 8.22 -2.35 -2.18
CA GLU A 155 7.87 -2.12 -0.78
C GLU A 155 9.14 -2.05 0.08
N PRO A 156 9.16 -1.27 1.18
CA PRO A 156 10.26 -1.32 2.15
C PRO A 156 10.51 -2.76 2.60
N THR A 157 11.74 -3.24 2.44
CA THR A 157 12.10 -4.62 2.80
C THR A 157 11.99 -4.90 4.30
N THR A 158 11.98 -3.84 5.12
CA THR A 158 11.86 -3.91 6.57
C THR A 158 10.41 -3.64 7.00
N PRO A 159 9.70 -4.60 7.64
CA PRO A 159 8.38 -4.35 8.20
C PRO A 159 8.45 -3.24 9.28
N PRO A 160 7.37 -2.46 9.46
CA PRO A 160 7.37 -1.36 10.42
C PRO A 160 7.62 -1.90 11.85
N ASP A 161 8.56 -1.26 12.56
CA ASP A 161 8.97 -1.70 13.90
C ASP A 161 7.77 -1.74 14.87
N PRO A 162 7.40 -2.92 15.41
CA PRO A 162 6.25 -3.07 16.30
C PRO A 162 6.31 -2.18 17.53
N ALA A 163 7.51 -1.87 18.02
CA ALA A 163 7.67 -1.04 19.20
C ALA A 163 7.44 0.46 18.90
N THR A 164 7.84 0.93 17.72
CA THR A 164 7.51 2.28 17.23
C THR A 164 6.01 2.45 17.02
N ILE A 165 5.35 1.44 16.43
CA ILE A 165 3.88 1.39 16.33
C ILE A 165 3.24 1.46 17.73
N GLY A 166 3.72 0.63 18.67
CA GLY A 166 3.23 0.61 20.05
C GLY A 166 3.42 1.94 20.78
N ALA A 167 4.54 2.64 20.57
CA ALA A 167 4.77 3.96 21.13
C ALA A 167 3.79 5.00 20.54
N ARG A 168 3.54 4.93 19.22
CA ARG A 168 2.54 5.79 18.54
C ARG A 168 1.14 5.53 19.08
N TRP A 169 0.76 4.27 19.27
CA TRP A 169 -0.51 3.88 19.89
C TRP A 169 -0.71 4.55 21.25
N LEU A 170 0.29 4.46 22.12
CA LEU A 170 0.23 5.06 23.46
C LEU A 170 0.10 6.59 23.38
N ALA A 171 0.90 7.25 22.53
CA ALA A 171 0.87 8.71 22.36
C ALA A 171 -0.49 9.20 21.87
N THR A 172 -1.03 8.58 20.82
CA THR A 172 -2.34 8.93 20.26
C THR A 172 -3.46 8.68 21.27
N LEU A 173 -3.50 7.51 21.91
CA LEU A 173 -4.53 7.20 22.90
C LEU A 173 -4.49 8.14 24.10
N ALA A 174 -3.30 8.39 24.66
CA ALA A 174 -3.15 9.30 25.79
C ALA A 174 -3.58 10.73 25.42
N GLY A 175 -3.24 11.20 24.22
CA GLY A 175 -3.65 12.51 23.70
C GLY A 175 -5.16 12.64 23.54
N LEU A 176 -5.80 11.65 22.92
CA LEU A 176 -7.26 11.58 22.76
C LEU A 176 -7.98 11.57 24.10
N LEU A 177 -7.49 10.78 25.07
CA LEU A 177 -8.06 10.70 26.41
C LEU A 177 -7.95 12.03 27.16
N LEU A 178 -6.80 12.70 27.09
CA LEU A 178 -6.59 13.99 27.74
C LEU A 178 -7.48 15.08 27.13
N ALA A 179 -7.51 15.17 25.79
CA ALA A 179 -8.36 16.11 25.07
C ALA A 179 -9.85 15.87 25.34
N GLY A 180 -10.29 14.61 25.26
CA GLY A 180 -11.68 14.22 25.53
C GLY A 180 -12.10 14.48 26.96
N THR A 181 -11.23 14.19 27.93
CA THR A 181 -11.46 14.51 29.34
C THR A 181 -11.63 16.02 29.52
N ALA A 182 -10.73 16.85 28.97
CA ALA A 182 -10.86 18.31 29.04
C ALA A 182 -12.17 18.80 28.39
N ALA A 183 -12.57 18.24 27.25
CA ALA A 183 -13.80 18.61 26.53
C ALA A 183 -15.07 18.32 27.35
N VAL A 184 -15.18 17.15 27.99
CA VAL A 184 -16.32 16.81 28.87
C VAL A 184 -16.53 17.89 29.93
N TRP A 185 -15.46 18.34 30.57
CA TRP A 185 -15.57 19.35 31.62
C TRP A 185 -15.92 20.75 31.11
N LEU A 186 -15.51 21.11 29.89
CA LEU A 186 -15.90 22.37 29.26
C LEU A 186 -17.39 22.42 28.90
N LEU A 187 -17.97 21.28 28.57
CA LEU A 187 -19.34 21.12 28.09
C LEU A 187 -20.35 20.85 29.23
N HIS A 188 -19.94 20.16 30.30
CA HIS A 188 -20.83 19.79 31.42
C HIS A 188 -20.95 20.89 32.49
N ARG A 189 -21.64 21.99 32.15
CA ARG A 189 -21.82 23.18 33.02
C ARG A 189 -22.43 22.92 34.40
N ARG A 190 -23.26 21.88 34.56
CA ARG A 190 -23.93 21.52 35.83
C ARG A 190 -23.02 20.88 36.88
N TRP A 191 -21.83 20.45 36.46
CA TRP A 191 -20.93 19.59 37.22
C TRP A 191 -19.61 20.28 37.60
N ILE A 192 -19.40 21.46 37.03
CA ILE A 192 -18.61 22.51 37.66
C ILE A 192 -19.52 23.07 38.74
N GLY A 193 -19.15 22.91 40.03
CA GLY A 193 -19.95 23.46 41.13
C GLY A 193 -20.17 24.97 40.96
N ALA A 194 -21.16 25.55 41.66
CA ALA A 194 -21.39 27.01 41.65
C ALA A 194 -20.15 27.81 42.09
N ASP A 195 -19.20 27.14 42.75
CA ASP A 195 -17.89 27.59 43.20
C ASP A 195 -16.75 27.34 42.18
N GLY A 196 -17.07 26.86 40.96
CA GLY A 196 -16.09 26.66 39.89
C GLY A 196 -15.22 25.41 40.02
N ARG A 197 -15.53 24.51 40.97
CA ARG A 197 -14.67 23.36 41.31
C ARG A 197 -14.85 22.18 40.37
N VAL A 198 -13.73 21.65 39.88
CA VAL A 198 -13.67 20.42 39.07
C VAL A 198 -13.44 19.21 40.01
N PRO A 199 -14.26 18.15 39.96
CA PRO A 199 -14.17 16.95 40.82
C PRO A 199 -13.01 15.97 40.51
N PHE A 200 -12.06 16.35 39.66
CA PHE A 200 -10.98 15.45 39.27
C PHE A 200 -9.79 15.61 40.21
N PRO A 201 -9.23 14.51 40.73
CA PRO A 201 -7.99 14.60 41.46
C PRO A 201 -6.91 15.10 40.51
N LYS A 202 -6.18 16.13 40.92
CA LYS A 202 -5.02 16.68 40.20
C LYS A 202 -4.11 15.58 39.63
N TRP A 203 -3.85 14.55 40.42
CA TRP A 203 -2.97 13.44 40.05
C TRP A 203 -3.42 12.68 38.80
N VAL A 204 -4.72 12.59 38.49
CA VAL A 204 -5.16 11.88 37.28
C VAL A 204 -4.85 12.71 36.03
N LEU A 205 -5.14 14.01 36.04
CA LEU A 205 -4.80 14.91 34.92
C LEU A 205 -3.29 14.99 34.73
N THR A 206 -2.54 15.07 35.82
CA THR A 206 -1.08 15.02 35.79
C THR A 206 -0.58 13.69 35.24
N GLY A 207 -1.13 12.56 35.70
CA GLY A 207 -0.75 11.24 35.21
C GLY A 207 -1.03 11.07 33.71
N MET A 208 -2.17 11.56 33.22
CA MET A 208 -2.50 11.56 31.79
C MET A 208 -1.54 12.44 30.98
N ALA A 209 -1.26 13.66 31.45
CA ALA A 209 -0.33 14.56 30.77
C ALA A 209 1.10 13.99 30.74
N VAL A 210 1.55 13.37 31.84
CA VAL A 210 2.84 12.67 31.91
C VAL A 210 2.85 11.47 30.97
N ALA A 211 1.76 10.69 30.91
CA ALA A 211 1.65 9.57 29.98
C ALA A 211 1.74 10.03 28.51
N VAL A 212 1.12 11.16 28.16
CA VAL A 212 1.27 11.78 26.83
C VAL A 212 2.72 12.14 26.56
N LEU A 213 3.39 12.84 27.49
CA LEU A 213 4.78 13.26 27.30
C LEU A 213 5.72 12.06 27.18
N VAL A 214 5.62 11.07 28.07
CA VAL A 214 6.48 9.89 28.08
C VAL A 214 6.27 9.04 26.82
N SER A 215 5.03 8.81 26.40
CA SER A 215 4.77 8.05 25.17
C SER A 215 5.22 8.79 23.92
N LEU A 216 5.05 10.11 23.85
CA LEU A 216 5.53 10.92 22.73
C LEU A 216 7.06 10.97 22.67
N VAL A 217 7.74 11.15 23.80
CA VAL A 217 9.21 11.08 23.88
C VAL A 217 9.70 9.68 23.49
N GLY A 218 9.02 8.63 23.95
CA GLY A 218 9.33 7.25 23.55
C GLY A 218 9.17 7.01 22.06
N TYR A 219 8.08 7.50 21.46
CA TYR A 219 7.84 7.44 20.02
C TYR A 219 8.95 8.15 19.24
N VAL A 220 9.23 9.41 19.59
CA VAL A 220 10.29 10.21 19.01
C VAL A 220 11.66 9.52 19.09
N ALA A 221 12.03 9.01 20.27
CA ALA A 221 13.32 8.37 20.49
C ALA A 221 13.45 7.09 19.66
N ARG A 222 12.36 6.33 19.51
CA ARG A 222 12.32 5.12 18.68
C ARG A 222 12.42 5.44 17.20
N SER A 223 11.61 6.38 16.69
CA SER A 223 11.68 6.85 15.30
C SER A 223 13.09 7.34 14.97
N ALA A 224 13.71 8.11 15.87
CA ALA A 224 15.08 8.56 15.69
C ALA A 224 16.10 7.41 15.74
N THR A 225 15.93 6.44 16.64
CA THR A 225 16.82 5.27 16.69
C THR A 225 16.77 4.52 15.37
N LEU A 226 15.59 4.26 14.81
CA LEU A 226 15.46 3.57 13.52
C LEU A 226 16.01 4.38 12.35
N ALA A 227 15.72 5.69 12.32
CA ALA A 227 16.24 6.62 11.33
C ALA A 227 17.78 6.66 11.27
N PHE A 228 18.46 6.39 12.39
CA PHE A 228 19.92 6.51 12.51
C PHE A 228 20.64 5.21 12.90
N ALA A 229 19.93 4.09 13.05
CA ALA A 229 20.49 2.78 13.37
C ALA A 229 21.09 2.13 12.13
N GLY A 230 22.26 2.61 11.69
CA GLY A 230 22.97 2.04 10.55
C GLY A 230 24.49 2.00 10.66
N GLY A 231 25.12 2.78 11.54
CA GLY A 231 26.60 2.79 11.63
C GLY A 231 27.33 3.30 10.38
N HIS A 232 26.59 3.74 9.34
CA HIS A 232 27.15 4.28 8.11
C HIS A 232 27.33 5.80 8.24
N GLY A 233 28.39 6.20 8.95
CA GLY A 233 29.23 7.39 8.73
C GLY A 233 28.64 8.81 8.49
N GLY A 234 27.33 9.01 8.42
CA GLY A 234 26.70 10.31 8.16
C GLY A 234 25.63 10.70 9.17
N GLY A 235 25.44 9.89 10.21
CA GLY A 235 24.49 10.17 11.28
C GLY A 235 24.73 11.57 11.86
N HIS A 236 23.67 12.19 12.36
CA HIS A 236 23.80 13.32 13.27
C HIS A 236 24.60 12.89 14.51
N ALA A 237 25.93 12.88 14.39
CA ALA A 237 26.85 12.65 15.50
C ALA A 237 26.75 13.79 16.54
N ASP A 238 26.05 14.88 16.21
CA ASP A 238 26.09 16.14 16.94
C ASP A 238 24.86 16.43 17.82
N GLY A 239 23.84 15.56 17.94
CA GLY A 239 22.74 15.95 18.85
C GLY A 239 21.50 15.09 19.00
N ILE A 240 20.64 15.58 19.89
CA ILE A 240 19.31 15.05 20.22
C ILE A 240 18.43 15.12 18.96
N PRO A 241 17.58 14.11 18.68
CA PRO A 241 16.58 14.20 17.61
C PRO A 241 15.81 15.51 17.74
N PHE A 242 15.77 16.30 16.66
CA PHE A 242 15.16 17.64 16.60
C PHE A 242 15.97 18.81 17.18
N ASP A 243 17.31 18.75 17.15
CA ASP A 243 18.14 19.94 17.31
C ASP A 243 17.77 21.03 16.26
N PRO A 244 17.37 22.26 16.66
CA PRO A 244 17.09 23.36 15.72
C PRO A 244 18.31 23.84 14.92
N VAL A 245 19.51 23.42 15.31
CA VAL A 245 20.76 23.71 14.60
C VAL A 245 21.07 22.64 13.54
N ALA A 246 20.42 21.47 13.60
CA ALA A 246 20.59 20.39 12.64
C ALA A 246 19.60 20.48 11.47
N PRO A 247 20.01 20.17 10.22
CA PRO A 247 19.12 20.15 9.04
C PRO A 247 17.86 19.29 9.20
N PHE A 248 17.96 18.08 9.79
CA PHE A 248 16.79 17.23 10.07
C PHE A 248 15.77 17.90 10.99
N GLY A 249 16.22 18.82 11.87
CA GLY A 249 15.36 19.60 12.73
C GLY A 249 14.41 20.55 12.00
N TRP A 250 14.62 20.80 10.71
CA TRP A 250 13.76 21.66 9.88
C TRP A 250 12.89 20.88 8.91
N THR A 251 12.95 19.54 8.95
CA THR A 251 12.02 18.70 8.20
C THR A 251 10.58 18.93 8.68
N PRO A 252 9.57 18.82 7.78
CA PRO A 252 8.16 18.84 8.16
C PRO A 252 7.83 17.91 9.34
N PHE A 253 8.38 16.68 9.33
CA PHE A 253 8.26 15.72 10.42
C PHE A 253 8.77 16.27 11.77
N ALA A 254 9.99 16.82 11.79
CA ALA A 254 10.60 17.35 13.00
C ALA A 254 9.82 18.55 13.58
N ILE A 255 9.35 19.45 12.72
CA ILE A 255 8.52 20.60 13.12
C ILE A 255 7.23 20.11 13.78
N ALA A 256 6.55 19.14 13.16
CA ALA A 256 5.33 18.56 13.66
C ALA A 256 5.51 17.86 15.03
N MET A 257 6.61 17.13 15.21
CA MET A 257 6.95 16.50 16.49
C MET A 257 7.30 17.52 17.58
N ARG A 258 7.97 18.63 17.25
CA ARG A 258 8.21 19.73 18.20
C ARG A 258 6.91 20.38 18.67
N ILE A 259 5.97 20.65 17.76
CA ILE A 259 4.65 21.18 18.12
C ILE A 259 3.97 20.24 19.13
N SER A 260 4.04 18.93 18.87
CA SER A 260 3.48 17.91 19.77
C SER A 260 4.16 17.91 21.14
N LEU A 261 5.50 17.98 21.18
CA LEU A 261 6.27 18.00 22.43
C LEU A 261 6.00 19.25 23.26
N VAL A 262 5.92 20.43 22.62
CA VAL A 262 5.54 21.70 23.28
C VAL A 262 4.13 21.57 23.88
N GLY A 263 3.19 21.01 23.13
CA GLY A 263 1.84 20.71 23.62
C GLY A 263 1.86 19.79 24.85
N ALA A 264 2.64 18.71 24.80
CA ALA A 264 2.75 17.75 25.91
C ALA A 264 3.38 18.37 27.17
N VAL A 265 4.47 19.11 27.03
CA VAL A 265 5.13 19.82 28.14
C VAL A 265 4.18 20.87 28.74
N ALA A 266 3.51 21.66 27.91
CA ALA A 266 2.53 22.65 28.37
C ALA A 266 1.39 21.97 29.15
N ALA A 267 0.88 20.82 28.68
CA ALA A 267 -0.13 20.05 29.39
C ALA A 267 0.36 19.58 30.77
N VAL A 268 1.59 19.09 30.87
CA VAL A 268 2.20 18.65 32.14
C VAL A 268 2.35 19.83 33.10
N VAL A 269 2.92 20.96 32.65
CA VAL A 269 3.09 22.17 33.46
C VAL A 269 1.73 22.69 33.95
N LEU A 270 0.74 22.75 33.07
CA LEU A 270 -0.61 23.20 33.40
C LEU A 270 -1.33 22.23 34.35
N ALA A 271 -1.10 20.93 34.26
CA ALA A 271 -1.65 19.93 35.17
C ALA A 271 -0.94 19.96 36.55
N LEU A 272 0.39 20.07 36.58
CA LEU A 272 1.19 20.12 37.81
C LEU A 272 0.97 21.41 38.59
N SER A 273 0.78 22.54 37.94
CA SER A 273 0.47 23.79 38.64
C SER A 273 -1.03 23.90 38.99
N ALA A 274 -1.86 22.89 38.65
CA ALA A 274 -3.28 22.91 38.94
C ALA A 274 -3.54 22.79 40.44
N ARG A 275 -4.43 23.65 40.94
CA ARG A 275 -5.07 23.43 42.23
C ARG A 275 -6.02 22.22 42.10
N PRO A 276 -6.36 21.53 43.20
CA PRO A 276 -7.32 20.42 43.18
C PRO A 276 -8.65 20.77 42.49
N THR A 277 -8.99 22.06 42.43
CA THR A 277 -10.14 22.63 41.75
C THR A 277 -9.68 23.48 40.56
N ALA A 278 -9.47 22.87 39.40
CA ALA A 278 -9.04 23.59 38.20
C ALA A 278 -10.18 24.49 37.64
N GLY A 279 -9.89 25.75 37.31
CA GLY A 279 -10.89 26.63 36.69
C GLY A 279 -11.12 26.33 35.20
N ARG A 280 -12.26 26.76 34.63
CA ARG A 280 -12.66 26.49 33.24
C ARG A 280 -11.63 26.96 32.20
N ARG A 281 -11.03 28.15 32.39
CA ARG A 281 -9.96 28.67 31.52
C ARG A 281 -8.74 27.76 31.48
N ARG A 282 -8.43 27.13 32.61
CA ARG A 282 -7.28 26.23 32.74
C ARG A 282 -7.53 24.88 32.08
N LEU A 283 -8.74 24.34 32.23
CA LEU A 283 -9.16 23.15 31.48
C LEU A 283 -9.15 23.41 29.96
N ALA A 284 -9.55 24.60 29.53
CA ALA A 284 -9.44 25.01 28.13
C ALA A 284 -7.97 25.05 27.68
N ALA A 285 -7.06 25.58 28.51
CA ALA A 285 -5.63 25.58 28.22
C ALA A 285 -5.05 24.15 28.13
N ILE A 286 -5.39 23.25 29.06
CA ILE A 286 -4.97 21.83 29.00
C ILE A 286 -5.54 21.16 27.74
N GLY A 287 -6.81 21.40 27.42
CA GLY A 287 -7.44 20.88 26.20
C GLY A 287 -6.77 21.41 24.93
N LEU A 288 -6.38 22.68 24.90
CA LEU A 288 -5.63 23.27 23.78
C LEU A 288 -4.25 22.65 23.66
N SER A 289 -3.54 22.45 24.78
CA SER A 289 -2.25 21.77 24.81
C SER A 289 -2.34 20.32 24.30
N ALA A 290 -3.36 19.56 24.71
CA ALA A 290 -3.63 18.24 24.17
C ALA A 290 -4.01 18.29 22.67
N GLY A 291 -4.70 19.35 22.26
CA GLY A 291 -5.00 19.64 20.87
C GLY A 291 -3.74 19.87 20.02
N LEU A 292 -2.74 20.58 20.54
CA LEU A 292 -1.43 20.75 19.87
C LEU A 292 -0.72 19.40 19.68
N VAL A 293 -0.83 18.48 20.65
CA VAL A 293 -0.30 17.12 20.52
C VAL A 293 -0.96 16.38 19.35
N LEU A 294 -2.29 16.38 19.30
CA LEU A 294 -3.02 15.72 18.20
C LEU A 294 -2.77 16.39 16.85
N PHE A 295 -2.64 17.72 16.84
CA PHE A 295 -2.33 18.49 15.64
C PHE A 295 -0.95 18.15 15.07
N GLY A 296 0.09 18.16 15.89
CA GLY A 296 1.43 17.78 15.41
C GLY A 296 1.50 16.31 15.00
N MET A 297 0.78 15.40 15.67
CA MET A 297 0.69 14.00 15.24
C MET A 297 -0.01 13.86 13.87
N SER A 298 -1.04 14.68 13.60
CA SER A 298 -1.77 14.71 12.32
C SER A 298 -0.91 15.22 11.17
N LEU A 299 -0.03 16.19 11.43
CA LEU A 299 0.94 16.70 10.45
C LEU A 299 1.99 15.66 10.03
N THR A 300 2.09 14.53 10.74
CA THR A 300 2.98 13.39 10.41
C THR A 300 2.20 12.18 9.90
N GLY A 301 1.01 12.40 9.36
CA GLY A 301 0.19 11.36 8.76
C GLY A 301 -0.08 11.61 7.28
N HIS A 302 -0.58 10.57 6.61
CA HIS A 302 -0.83 10.56 5.15
C HIS A 302 -1.66 11.74 4.65
N ALA A 303 -2.63 12.20 5.45
CA ALA A 303 -3.45 13.35 5.06
C ALA A 303 -2.63 14.64 4.88
N ALA A 304 -1.57 14.83 5.67
CA ALA A 304 -0.68 15.98 5.55
C ALA A 304 0.39 15.80 4.47
N ALA A 305 0.92 14.57 4.34
CA ALA A 305 1.94 14.24 3.33
C ALA A 305 1.37 14.30 1.90
N ILE A 306 0.21 13.68 1.68
CA ILE A 306 -0.42 13.54 0.36
C ILE A 306 -1.30 14.73 0.02
N GLY A 307 -2.15 15.14 0.97
CA GLY A 307 -3.14 16.20 0.75
C GLY A 307 -2.70 17.61 1.18
N GLY A 308 -1.53 17.75 1.81
CA GLY A 308 -1.10 19.04 2.36
C GLY A 308 -2.00 19.56 3.48
N LEU A 309 -1.95 20.88 3.72
CA LEU A 309 -2.53 21.50 4.92
C LEU A 309 -4.07 21.43 5.01
N VAL A 310 -4.79 21.41 3.87
CA VAL A 310 -6.26 21.32 3.87
C VAL A 310 -6.69 19.97 4.44
N TRP A 311 -6.09 18.90 3.93
CA TRP A 311 -6.37 17.53 4.33
C TRP A 311 -5.81 17.20 5.72
N ALA A 312 -4.68 17.79 6.11
CA ALA A 312 -4.25 17.81 7.51
C ALA A 312 -5.35 18.42 8.42
N GLY A 313 -6.02 19.50 8.00
CA GLY A 313 -7.15 20.08 8.72
C GLY A 313 -8.34 19.12 8.88
N VAL A 314 -8.61 18.30 7.86
CA VAL A 314 -9.64 17.24 7.91
C VAL A 314 -9.27 16.16 8.92
N ASP A 315 -8.02 15.70 8.94
CA ASP A 315 -7.54 14.70 9.90
C ASP A 315 -7.50 15.26 11.33
N VAL A 316 -7.13 16.53 11.52
CA VAL A 316 -7.27 17.22 12.82
C VAL A 316 -8.74 17.19 13.26
N ALA A 317 -9.68 17.56 12.39
CA ALA A 317 -11.10 17.48 12.72
C ALA A 317 -11.54 16.05 13.07
N HIS A 318 -11.01 15.03 12.36
CA HIS A 318 -11.23 13.62 12.65
C HIS A 318 -10.76 13.25 14.07
N LEU A 319 -9.52 13.57 14.44
CA LEU A 319 -8.96 13.28 15.77
C LEU A 319 -9.67 14.01 16.90
N PHE A 320 -10.06 15.28 16.71
CA PHE A 320 -10.82 16.02 17.71
C PHE A 320 -12.24 15.46 17.89
N ALA A 321 -12.88 15.01 16.81
CA ALA A 321 -14.17 14.32 16.88
C ALA A 321 -14.04 12.97 17.63
N ILE A 322 -12.98 12.21 17.36
CA ILE A 322 -12.64 10.99 18.12
C ILE A 322 -12.42 11.32 19.61
N ALA A 323 -11.69 12.39 19.94
CA ALA A 323 -11.46 12.79 21.32
C ALA A 323 -12.77 13.15 22.04
N ALA A 324 -13.65 13.92 21.39
CA ALA A 324 -14.94 14.33 21.94
C ALA A 324 -15.93 13.16 22.11
N TRP A 325 -15.85 12.14 21.25
CA TRP A 325 -16.68 10.94 21.33
C TRP A 325 -16.07 9.89 22.26
N LEU A 326 -14.90 9.34 21.93
CA LEU A 326 -14.32 8.19 22.63
C LEU A 326 -13.44 8.61 23.80
N GLY A 327 -12.57 9.60 23.59
CA GLY A 327 -11.65 10.11 24.61
C GLY A 327 -12.37 10.64 25.85
N ALA A 328 -13.62 11.07 25.68
CA ALA A 328 -14.51 11.54 26.73
C ALA A 328 -15.08 10.42 27.65
N LEU A 329 -15.17 9.17 27.17
CA LEU A 329 -15.94 8.12 27.83
C LEU A 329 -15.45 7.77 29.25
N PRO A 330 -14.14 7.61 29.53
CA PRO A 330 -13.67 7.34 30.89
C PRO A 330 -14.03 8.45 31.88
N ALA A 331 -13.95 9.71 31.44
CA ALA A 331 -14.34 10.85 32.25
C ALA A 331 -15.85 10.84 32.55
N VAL A 332 -16.69 10.52 31.55
CA VAL A 332 -18.15 10.38 31.71
C VAL A 332 -18.50 9.25 32.68
N ILE A 333 -17.85 8.08 32.56
CA ILE A 333 -18.07 6.93 33.46
C ILE A 333 -17.69 7.29 34.89
N LEU A 334 -16.55 7.95 35.09
CA LEU A 334 -16.11 8.37 36.42
C LEU A 334 -17.06 9.41 37.03
N LEU A 335 -17.50 10.38 36.21
CA LEU A 335 -18.48 11.38 36.61
C LEU A 335 -19.80 10.74 37.05
N ALA A 336 -20.26 9.76 36.28
CA ALA A 336 -21.48 9.01 36.54
C ALA A 336 -21.40 8.20 37.84
N ARG A 337 -20.23 7.65 38.18
CA ARG A 337 -20.02 6.89 39.43
C ARG A 337 -19.98 7.77 40.68
N ARG A 338 -19.35 8.95 40.60
CA ARG A 338 -19.10 9.80 41.79
C ARG A 338 -20.30 10.59 42.31
N SER A 339 -21.26 10.86 41.45
CA SER A 339 -22.34 11.82 41.70
C SER A 339 -23.70 11.20 41.96
N GLY A 340 -23.85 9.90 41.70
CA GLY A 340 -25.15 9.22 41.74
C GLY A 340 -26.07 9.54 40.54
N ASP A 341 -25.89 10.66 39.83
CA ASP A 341 -26.67 11.03 38.64
C ASP A 341 -25.95 10.67 37.33
N GLY A 342 -25.66 9.38 37.16
CA GLY A 342 -25.02 8.89 35.94
C GLY A 342 -25.84 9.15 34.67
N ARG A 343 -27.17 9.22 34.79
CA ARG A 343 -28.06 9.38 33.64
C ARG A 343 -27.84 10.72 32.94
N SER A 344 -27.71 11.83 33.68
CA SER A 344 -27.53 13.13 33.04
C SER A 344 -26.16 13.26 32.37
N ALA A 345 -25.10 12.67 32.95
CA ALA A 345 -23.77 12.62 32.34
C ALA A 345 -23.78 11.90 30.98
N PHE A 346 -24.39 10.71 30.90
CA PHE A 346 -24.54 9.99 29.63
C PHE A 346 -25.41 10.74 28.62
N THR A 347 -26.45 11.48 29.06
CA THR A 347 -27.32 12.22 28.11
C THR A 347 -26.63 13.40 27.43
N VAL A 348 -25.74 14.11 28.12
CA VAL A 348 -24.99 15.22 27.53
C VAL A 348 -23.92 14.66 26.60
N HIS A 349 -23.19 13.62 27.04
CA HIS A 349 -22.23 12.95 26.18
C HIS A 349 -22.88 12.40 24.91
N ALA A 350 -24.06 11.79 25.02
CA ALA A 350 -24.83 11.32 23.87
C ALA A 350 -25.16 12.44 22.85
N ARG A 351 -25.38 13.69 23.31
CA ARG A 351 -25.60 14.83 22.39
C ARG A 351 -24.32 15.21 21.65
N VAL A 352 -23.17 15.14 22.32
CA VAL A 352 -21.86 15.36 21.69
C VAL A 352 -21.58 14.25 20.68
N ALA A 353 -21.81 12.99 21.06
CA ALA A 353 -21.64 11.83 20.19
C ALA A 353 -22.52 11.89 18.93
N LEU A 354 -23.73 12.47 18.99
CA LEU A 354 -24.60 12.68 17.82
C LEU A 354 -23.99 13.60 16.75
N VAL A 355 -23.01 14.44 17.10
CA VAL A 355 -22.30 15.31 16.15
C VAL A 355 -20.91 14.74 15.86
N ALA A 356 -20.20 14.34 16.90
CA ALA A 356 -18.84 13.85 16.79
C ALA A 356 -18.75 12.54 16.00
N ALA A 357 -19.64 11.57 16.23
CA ALA A 357 -19.55 10.28 15.56
C ALA A 357 -19.82 10.37 14.04
N PRO A 358 -20.84 11.12 13.55
CA PRO A 358 -20.96 11.41 12.12
C PRO A 358 -19.76 12.18 11.57
N LEU A 359 -19.19 13.14 12.33
CA LEU A 359 -18.02 13.87 11.89
C LEU A 359 -16.80 12.96 11.70
N VAL A 360 -16.58 11.97 12.58
CA VAL A 360 -15.56 10.92 12.41
C VAL A 360 -15.78 10.15 11.11
N VAL A 361 -17.02 9.74 10.83
CA VAL A 361 -17.33 9.02 9.59
C VAL A 361 -17.08 9.90 8.36
N LEU A 362 -17.61 11.12 8.35
CA LEU A 362 -17.49 12.03 7.21
C LEU A 362 -16.04 12.41 6.90
N THR A 363 -15.26 12.74 7.93
CA THR A 363 -13.84 13.07 7.77
C THR A 363 -13.00 11.85 7.38
N GLY A 364 -13.35 10.65 7.89
CA GLY A 364 -12.70 9.41 7.48
C GLY A 364 -12.99 9.03 6.03
N LEU A 365 -14.23 9.21 5.58
CA LEU A 365 -14.62 9.04 4.18
C LEU A 365 -13.95 10.09 3.29
N ALA A 366 -13.87 11.34 3.74
CA ALA A 366 -13.20 12.40 3.01
C ALA A 366 -11.72 12.08 2.78
N ASN A 367 -11.01 11.56 3.78
CA ASN A 367 -9.59 11.18 3.64
C ASN A 367 -9.37 9.89 2.82
N SER A 368 -10.40 9.08 2.57
CA SER A 368 -10.23 7.77 1.92
C SER A 368 -9.67 7.79 0.49
N PRO A 369 -10.02 8.77 -0.39
CA PRO A 369 -9.45 8.83 -1.73
C PRO A 369 -7.97 9.19 -1.76
N LEU A 370 -7.42 9.75 -0.68
CA LEU A 370 -5.98 10.04 -0.58
C LEU A 370 -5.14 8.78 -0.39
N VAL A 371 -5.76 7.67 -0.02
CA VAL A 371 -5.06 6.46 0.42
C VAL A 371 -5.51 5.20 -0.33
N VAL A 372 -6.60 5.31 -1.09
CA VAL A 372 -7.18 4.28 -1.94
C VAL A 372 -7.76 4.96 -3.18
N ASP A 373 -7.21 4.68 -4.35
CA ASP A 373 -7.69 5.19 -5.65
C ASP A 373 -8.60 4.16 -6.35
N GLU A 374 -8.22 2.88 -6.30
CA GLU A 374 -8.96 1.81 -6.96
C GLU A 374 -9.66 0.84 -5.99
N PRO A 375 -10.86 0.30 -6.33
CA PRO A 375 -11.51 -0.75 -5.53
C PRO A 375 -10.64 -1.98 -5.28
N ARG A 376 -9.71 -2.25 -6.20
CA ARG A 376 -8.76 -3.35 -6.11
C ARG A 376 -7.80 -3.20 -4.93
N GLU A 377 -7.41 -1.98 -4.60
CA GLU A 377 -6.55 -1.70 -3.46
C GLU A 377 -7.24 -2.03 -2.13
N LEU A 378 -8.57 -1.90 -2.05
CA LEU A 378 -9.33 -2.37 -0.88
C LEU A 378 -9.25 -3.88 -0.73
N ALA A 379 -9.39 -4.61 -1.83
CA ALA A 379 -9.49 -6.08 -1.89
C ALA A 379 -8.15 -6.81 -1.84
N ALA A 380 -7.09 -6.16 -2.28
CA ALA A 380 -5.81 -6.79 -2.53
C ALA A 380 -4.67 -6.17 -1.70
N ALA A 381 -4.76 -4.93 -1.21
CA ALA A 381 -3.68 -4.34 -0.42
C ALA A 381 -3.78 -4.67 1.08
N GLY A 382 -2.64 -4.76 1.76
CA GLY A 382 -2.57 -4.82 3.23
C GLY A 382 -3.22 -3.60 3.89
N TYR A 383 -2.99 -2.41 3.32
CA TYR A 383 -3.62 -1.17 3.74
C TYR A 383 -5.15 -1.23 3.63
N GLY A 384 -5.67 -1.70 2.50
CA GLY A 384 -7.10 -1.88 2.25
C GLY A 384 -7.78 -2.74 3.32
N ASN A 385 -7.16 -3.86 3.71
CA ASN A 385 -7.67 -4.71 4.79
C ASN A 385 -7.78 -3.99 6.14
N LEU A 386 -6.77 -3.19 6.50
CA LEU A 386 -6.79 -2.43 7.76
C LEU A 386 -7.84 -1.32 7.72
N LEU A 387 -8.00 -0.64 6.58
CA LEU A 387 -9.07 0.35 6.39
C LEU A 387 -10.45 -0.29 6.57
N LEU A 388 -10.67 -1.47 6.00
CA LEU A 388 -11.93 -2.19 6.11
C LEU A 388 -12.17 -2.74 7.52
N ALA A 389 -11.12 -3.26 8.18
CA ALA A 389 -11.20 -3.65 9.58
C ALA A 389 -11.56 -2.45 10.47
N LYS A 390 -10.94 -1.28 10.26
CA LYS A 390 -11.27 -0.03 10.95
C LYS A 390 -12.72 0.36 10.67
N ALA A 391 -13.16 0.37 9.42
CA ALA A 391 -14.53 0.72 9.04
C ALA A 391 -15.56 -0.23 9.66
N GLY A 392 -15.27 -1.54 9.68
CA GLY A 392 -16.07 -2.55 10.37
C GLY A 392 -16.18 -2.27 11.87
N LEU A 393 -15.04 -2.09 12.56
CA LEU A 393 -15.00 -1.77 14.00
C LEU A 393 -15.75 -0.47 14.33
N VAL A 394 -15.58 0.58 13.52
CA VAL A 394 -16.32 1.84 13.66
C VAL A 394 -17.81 1.62 13.47
N SER A 395 -18.22 0.84 12.45
CA SER A 395 -19.63 0.52 12.20
C SER A 395 -20.26 -0.26 13.36
N LEU A 396 -19.53 -1.23 13.93
CA LEU A 396 -19.91 -1.97 15.13
C LEU A 396 -20.05 -1.04 16.34
N ALA A 397 -19.08 -0.15 16.56
CA ALA A 397 -19.12 0.84 17.65
C ALA A 397 -20.30 1.80 17.50
N LEU A 398 -20.56 2.30 16.29
CA LEU A 398 -21.73 3.14 15.97
C LEU A 398 -23.05 2.39 16.17
N GLY A 399 -23.13 1.13 15.74
CA GLY A 399 -24.29 0.27 15.94
C GLY A 399 -24.60 0.06 17.42
N LEU A 400 -23.57 -0.20 18.23
CA LEU A 400 -23.69 -0.31 19.69
C LEU A 400 -24.05 1.05 20.32
N GLY A 401 -23.43 2.14 19.90
CA GLY A 401 -23.73 3.50 20.38
C GLY A 401 -25.17 3.91 20.07
N ALA A 402 -25.66 3.64 18.86
CA ALA A 402 -27.05 3.86 18.46
C ALA A 402 -28.01 2.97 19.25
N ALA A 403 -27.68 1.68 19.43
CA ALA A 403 -28.43 0.77 20.28
C ALA A 403 -28.49 1.30 21.73
N ASN A 404 -27.38 1.75 22.29
CA ASN A 404 -27.31 2.36 23.62
C ASN A 404 -28.20 3.61 23.69
N TYR A 405 -28.11 4.50 22.71
CA TYR A 405 -28.87 5.74 22.66
C TYR A 405 -30.39 5.53 22.58
N PHE A 406 -30.84 4.65 21.69
CA PHE A 406 -32.26 4.44 21.46
C PHE A 406 -32.90 3.45 22.44
N LEU A 407 -32.12 2.51 22.99
CA LEU A 407 -32.65 1.32 23.67
C LEU A 407 -32.33 1.26 25.16
N ALA A 408 -31.25 1.88 25.62
CA ALA A 408 -30.90 1.90 27.04
C ALA A 408 -31.65 3.00 27.84
N ARG A 409 -32.75 3.56 27.28
CA ARG A 409 -33.61 4.55 27.95
C ARG A 409 -34.33 3.92 29.15
N GLY A 410 -33.68 3.93 30.31
CA GLY A 410 -34.19 3.29 31.53
C GLY A 410 -33.21 2.33 32.20
N ALA A 411 -32.10 1.98 31.56
CA ALA A 411 -31.10 1.07 32.10
C ALA A 411 -30.46 1.60 33.40
N SER A 412 -30.00 0.68 34.25
CA SER A 412 -29.27 1.03 35.47
C SER A 412 -27.89 1.61 35.12
N PRO A 413 -27.31 2.50 35.96
CA PRO A 413 -26.00 3.08 35.72
C PRO A 413 -24.89 2.04 35.50
N ARG A 414 -24.95 0.90 36.22
CA ARG A 414 -24.01 -0.21 36.06
C ARG A 414 -24.11 -0.84 34.67
N ARG A 415 -25.32 -1.05 34.16
CA ARG A 415 -25.55 -1.64 32.84
C ARG A 415 -25.14 -0.69 31.71
N LEU A 416 -25.39 0.62 31.87
CA LEU A 416 -24.89 1.65 30.95
C LEU A 416 -23.36 1.65 30.92
N ALA A 417 -22.69 1.59 32.07
CA ALA A 417 -21.23 1.56 32.13
C ALA A 417 -20.61 0.35 31.43
N VAL A 418 -21.23 -0.84 31.54
CA VAL A 418 -20.75 -2.05 30.83
C VAL A 418 -20.91 -1.90 29.32
N LEU A 419 -22.07 -1.43 28.86
CA LEU A 419 -22.36 -1.26 27.43
C LEU A 419 -21.46 -0.19 26.80
N THR A 420 -21.28 0.94 27.48
CA THR A 420 -20.34 1.98 27.07
C THR A 420 -18.90 1.50 27.13
N GLY A 421 -18.55 0.61 28.06
CA GLY A 421 -17.23 -0.04 28.11
C GLY A 421 -16.96 -0.90 26.88
N GLY A 422 -17.97 -1.65 26.39
CA GLY A 422 -17.86 -2.42 25.15
C GLY A 422 -17.72 -1.55 23.90
N GLU A 423 -18.48 -0.46 23.82
CA GLU A 423 -18.33 0.56 22.76
C GLU A 423 -16.93 1.18 22.78
N ALA A 424 -16.44 1.58 23.96
CA ALA A 424 -15.10 2.13 24.13
C ALA A 424 -14.00 1.14 23.72
N ALA A 425 -14.15 -0.15 24.07
CA ALA A 425 -13.16 -1.18 23.73
C ALA A 425 -13.03 -1.35 22.21
N LEU A 426 -14.15 -1.52 21.50
CA LEU A 426 -14.14 -1.65 20.03
C LEU A 426 -13.54 -0.41 19.36
N ALA A 427 -13.89 0.75 19.88
CA ALA A 427 -13.45 2.00 19.31
C ALA A 427 -11.97 2.31 19.61
N VAL A 428 -11.43 1.86 20.76
CA VAL A 428 -9.98 1.83 21.02
C VAL A 428 -9.29 0.95 20.00
N VAL A 429 -9.78 -0.26 19.74
CA VAL A 429 -9.20 -1.14 18.71
C VAL A 429 -9.25 -0.45 17.33
N ALA A 430 -10.34 0.24 16.99
CA ALA A 430 -10.43 1.01 15.75
C ALA A 430 -9.40 2.14 15.65
N VAL A 431 -9.11 2.83 16.77
CA VAL A 431 -8.04 3.82 16.83
C VAL A 431 -6.67 3.16 16.65
N LEU A 432 -6.41 2.03 17.32
CA LEU A 432 -5.14 1.30 17.17
C LEU A 432 -4.90 0.83 15.72
N VAL A 433 -5.93 0.28 15.07
CA VAL A 433 -5.88 -0.07 13.65
C VAL A 433 -5.61 1.18 12.80
N GLY A 434 -6.34 2.28 13.06
CA GLY A 434 -6.13 3.54 12.37
C GLY A 434 -4.73 4.12 12.55
N THR A 435 -4.14 4.05 13.75
CA THR A 435 -2.78 4.50 14.01
C THR A 435 -1.75 3.59 13.32
N THR A 436 -2.02 2.29 13.24
CA THR A 436 -1.16 1.34 12.50
C THR A 436 -1.15 1.64 11.01
N MET A 437 -2.30 2.02 10.43
CA MET A 437 -2.39 2.42 9.02
C MET A 437 -1.51 3.62 8.68
N VAL A 438 -1.28 4.54 9.63
CA VAL A 438 -0.39 5.70 9.41
C VAL A 438 1.09 5.31 9.45
N SER A 439 1.42 4.11 9.96
CA SER A 439 2.78 3.58 10.03
C SER A 439 3.12 2.62 8.87
N ILE A 440 2.26 2.55 7.85
CA ILE A 440 2.49 1.76 6.64
C ILE A 440 2.18 2.62 5.41
N ALA A 441 2.83 2.32 4.29
CA ALA A 441 2.54 2.96 3.02
C ALA A 441 1.07 2.73 2.62
N PRO A 442 0.31 3.79 2.29
CA PRO A 442 -1.00 3.65 1.69
C PRO A 442 -0.89 3.05 0.29
N ALA A 443 -2.01 2.57 -0.23
CA ALA A 443 -2.01 1.79 -1.47
C ALA A 443 -1.65 2.65 -2.68
N THR A 444 -2.10 3.90 -2.68
CA THR A 444 -1.84 4.93 -3.69
C THR A 444 -0.37 5.25 -3.88
N ASP A 445 0.46 4.98 -2.88
CA ASP A 445 1.86 5.37 -2.93
C ASP A 445 2.75 4.35 -3.65
N ARG A 446 2.19 3.19 -4.01
CA ARG A 446 2.95 2.18 -4.75
C ARG A 446 3.10 2.61 -6.20
N PRO A 447 4.33 2.73 -6.74
CA PRO A 447 4.49 2.93 -8.17
C PRO A 447 3.82 1.76 -8.92
N PRO A 448 3.09 2.03 -10.02
CA PRO A 448 2.57 0.97 -10.86
C PRO A 448 3.73 0.08 -11.30
N SER A 449 3.52 -1.24 -11.38
CA SER A 449 4.54 -2.13 -11.89
C SER A 449 4.73 -1.84 -13.38
N THR A 450 5.72 -1.01 -13.72
CA THR A 450 6.25 -0.94 -15.07
C THR A 450 7.12 -2.19 -15.24
N GLY A 451 6.59 -3.18 -15.95
CA GLY A 451 7.29 -4.43 -16.24
C GLY A 451 8.44 -4.26 -17.21
N ASP A 452 9.30 -3.26 -17.03
CA ASP A 452 10.52 -3.10 -17.84
C ASP A 452 11.79 -3.31 -17.00
N PRO A 453 12.14 -4.58 -16.69
CA PRO A 453 13.52 -4.94 -16.43
C PRO A 453 14.24 -5.15 -17.77
N ARG A 454 14.45 -4.07 -18.54
CA ARG A 454 15.32 -3.99 -19.73
C ARG A 454 15.31 -5.20 -20.66
N LEU A 455 14.20 -5.40 -21.33
CA LEU A 455 13.98 -6.69 -21.99
C LEU A 455 14.87 -7.00 -23.17
N GLY A 456 15.63 -8.08 -22.97
CA GLY A 456 15.56 -9.26 -23.83
C GLY A 456 16.83 -9.53 -24.63
N VAL A 457 18.00 -9.33 -24.04
CA VAL A 457 19.25 -9.65 -24.72
C VAL A 457 19.37 -11.16 -24.98
N ALA A 458 19.59 -11.57 -26.23
CA ALA A 458 19.84 -12.98 -26.56
C ALA A 458 21.34 -13.28 -26.56
N HIS A 459 21.74 -14.25 -25.75
CA HIS A 459 23.11 -14.76 -25.73
C HIS A 459 23.24 -15.98 -26.62
N LEU A 460 24.25 -15.94 -27.47
CA LEU A 460 24.59 -16.99 -28.40
C LEU A 460 25.96 -17.51 -27.99
N TYR A 461 26.07 -18.80 -27.68
CA TYR A 461 27.36 -19.42 -27.45
C TYR A 461 27.55 -20.57 -28.42
N THR A 462 28.67 -20.55 -29.14
CA THR A 462 29.01 -21.60 -30.09
C THR A 462 30.51 -21.72 -30.25
N GLU A 463 30.96 -22.91 -30.61
CA GLU A 463 32.37 -23.24 -30.80
C GLU A 463 32.54 -23.88 -32.17
N GLY A 464 33.61 -23.51 -32.87
CA GLY A 464 33.95 -24.07 -34.18
C GLY A 464 35.43 -23.96 -34.44
N GLY A 465 36.05 -25.08 -34.87
CA GLY A 465 37.49 -25.14 -35.13
C GLY A 465 38.31 -24.84 -33.88
N GLU A 466 39.09 -23.76 -33.87
CA GLU A 466 39.83 -23.31 -32.69
C GLU A 466 39.32 -21.98 -32.13
N SER A 467 38.06 -21.62 -32.35
CA SER A 467 37.47 -20.38 -31.84
C SER A 467 36.15 -20.64 -31.14
N THR A 468 35.93 -19.93 -30.04
CA THR A 468 34.60 -19.75 -29.42
C THR A 468 34.06 -18.39 -29.82
N VAL A 469 32.75 -18.33 -30.04
CA VAL A 469 32.04 -17.07 -30.25
C VAL A 469 30.93 -16.93 -29.23
N HIS A 470 31.01 -15.82 -28.49
CA HIS A 470 29.92 -15.34 -27.66
C HIS A 470 29.24 -14.19 -28.38
N GLY A 471 28.06 -14.46 -28.94
CA GLY A 471 27.19 -13.49 -29.59
C GLY A 471 26.16 -12.91 -28.63
N ILE A 472 25.74 -11.69 -28.92
CA ILE A 472 24.74 -10.95 -28.18
C ILE A 472 23.85 -10.25 -29.18
N VAL A 473 22.55 -10.27 -28.93
CA VAL A 473 21.59 -9.44 -29.66
C VAL A 473 20.80 -8.62 -28.66
N ASP A 474 20.86 -7.29 -28.75
CA ASP A 474 20.25 -6.34 -27.79
C ASP A 474 18.79 -6.71 -27.46
N LEU A 475 18.02 -7.06 -28.48
CA LEU A 475 16.69 -7.63 -28.38
C LEU A 475 16.40 -8.40 -29.67
N PRO A 476 16.22 -9.73 -29.67
CA PRO A 476 15.91 -10.47 -30.88
C PRO A 476 14.44 -10.25 -31.26
N GLU A 477 14.08 -9.04 -31.68
CA GLU A 477 12.76 -8.71 -32.22
C GLU A 477 12.83 -8.29 -33.70
N PRO A 478 11.72 -8.37 -34.45
CA PRO A 478 11.64 -7.78 -35.77
C PRO A 478 11.95 -6.27 -35.75
N GLY A 479 13.07 -5.86 -36.36
CA GLY A 479 13.47 -4.46 -36.36
C GLY A 479 14.97 -4.28 -36.43
N VAL A 480 15.43 -3.03 -36.32
CA VAL A 480 16.86 -2.70 -36.33
C VAL A 480 17.49 -3.11 -35.01
N GLN A 481 18.36 -4.11 -35.03
CA GLN A 481 19.07 -4.61 -33.85
C GLN A 481 20.56 -4.37 -33.92
N SER A 482 21.20 -4.38 -32.75
CA SER A 482 22.64 -4.52 -32.61
C SER A 482 22.97 -5.99 -32.32
N TYR A 483 24.00 -6.48 -33.02
CA TYR A 483 24.60 -7.79 -32.78
C TYR A 483 26.05 -7.56 -32.41
N SER A 484 26.52 -8.17 -31.33
CA SER A 484 27.91 -8.12 -30.88
C SER A 484 28.45 -9.53 -30.78
N PHE A 485 29.63 -9.78 -31.30
CA PHE A 485 30.29 -11.09 -31.28
C PHE A 485 31.69 -10.93 -30.69
N ALA A 486 31.93 -11.57 -29.54
CA ALA A 486 33.25 -11.72 -28.97
C ALA A 486 33.86 -13.06 -29.43
N VAL A 487 35.07 -13.02 -29.99
CA VAL A 487 35.80 -14.20 -30.45
C VAL A 487 36.92 -14.52 -29.47
N ALA A 488 36.94 -15.74 -28.95
CA ALA A 488 37.91 -16.17 -27.96
C ALA A 488 38.56 -17.53 -28.30
N ASP A 489 39.63 -17.83 -27.59
CA ASP A 489 40.29 -19.13 -27.60
C ASP A 489 39.50 -20.12 -26.72
N PRO A 490 39.18 -21.33 -27.21
CA PRO A 490 38.34 -22.30 -26.51
C PRO A 490 38.95 -22.83 -25.22
N GLU A 491 40.28 -22.97 -25.14
CA GLU A 491 40.95 -23.56 -23.98
C GLU A 491 41.20 -22.53 -22.88
N THR A 492 41.52 -21.29 -23.27
CA THR A 492 41.93 -20.23 -22.34
C THR A 492 40.86 -19.18 -22.07
N GLY A 493 39.84 -19.07 -22.93
CA GLY A 493 38.81 -18.03 -22.88
C GLY A 493 39.32 -16.62 -23.23
N ALA A 494 40.60 -16.48 -23.63
CA ALA A 494 41.19 -15.20 -23.95
C ALA A 494 40.69 -14.69 -25.32
N GLY A 495 40.42 -13.38 -25.42
CA GLY A 495 40.02 -12.74 -26.67
C GLY A 495 41.09 -12.89 -27.76
N ARG A 496 40.69 -13.28 -28.97
CA ARG A 496 41.61 -13.49 -30.10
C ARG A 496 41.91 -12.19 -30.85
N GLU A 497 43.15 -11.74 -30.82
CA GLU A 497 43.61 -10.53 -31.54
C GLU A 497 43.95 -10.80 -33.03
N ASP A 498 44.07 -12.06 -33.42
CA ASP A 498 44.44 -12.50 -34.78
C ASP A 498 43.24 -12.62 -35.75
N VAL A 499 42.05 -12.19 -35.32
CA VAL A 499 40.84 -12.18 -36.13
C VAL A 499 40.92 -11.08 -37.18
N ALA A 500 40.92 -11.47 -38.45
CA ALA A 500 40.97 -10.55 -39.59
C ALA A 500 39.59 -10.15 -40.10
N GLN A 501 38.58 -11.02 -39.91
CA GLN A 501 37.22 -10.81 -40.40
C GLN A 501 36.21 -11.67 -39.65
N VAL A 502 35.04 -11.11 -39.33
CA VAL A 502 33.86 -11.87 -38.88
C VAL A 502 32.71 -11.62 -39.86
N THR A 503 32.17 -12.69 -40.44
CA THR A 503 31.03 -12.65 -41.36
C THR A 503 29.88 -13.45 -40.77
N VAL A 504 28.67 -12.90 -40.82
CA VAL A 504 27.48 -13.54 -40.26
C VAL A 504 26.43 -13.70 -41.35
N THR A 505 26.01 -14.93 -41.60
CA THR A 505 24.91 -15.25 -42.50
C THR A 505 23.66 -15.54 -41.67
N PHE A 506 22.61 -14.77 -41.91
CA PHE A 506 21.30 -14.90 -41.25
C PHE A 506 20.41 -15.78 -42.12
N VAL A 507 20.24 -17.03 -41.71
CA VAL A 507 19.37 -17.99 -42.38
C VAL A 507 17.97 -17.89 -41.75
N PRO A 508 16.94 -17.56 -42.54
CA PRO A 508 15.62 -17.29 -42.00
C PRO A 508 14.88 -18.57 -41.60
N PRO A 509 13.84 -18.47 -40.74
CA PRO A 509 13.11 -19.63 -40.25
C PRO A 509 12.49 -20.45 -41.38
N ALA A 510 12.39 -21.77 -41.18
CA ALA A 510 11.79 -22.67 -42.15
C ALA A 510 10.35 -22.26 -42.48
N GLY A 511 10.04 -22.10 -43.77
CA GLY A 511 8.72 -21.64 -44.24
C GLY A 511 8.59 -20.12 -44.44
N SER A 512 9.60 -19.33 -44.06
CA SER A 512 9.64 -17.91 -44.43
C SER A 512 9.97 -17.74 -45.93
N ALA A 513 9.44 -16.69 -46.55
CA ALA A 513 9.71 -16.35 -47.95
C ALA A 513 11.00 -15.51 -48.14
N LEU A 514 11.80 -15.34 -47.07
CA LEU A 514 13.00 -14.50 -47.08
C LEU A 514 14.22 -15.29 -47.59
N PRO A 515 15.11 -14.67 -48.37
CA PRO A 515 16.42 -15.27 -48.67
C PRO A 515 17.39 -15.07 -47.49
N PRO A 516 18.42 -15.93 -47.33
CA PRO A 516 19.52 -15.68 -46.40
C PRO A 516 20.26 -14.38 -46.74
N SER A 517 20.61 -13.60 -45.73
CA SER A 517 21.44 -12.40 -45.86
C SER A 517 22.81 -12.63 -45.24
N THR A 518 23.85 -11.98 -45.75
CA THR A 518 25.23 -12.11 -45.21
C THR A 518 25.81 -10.75 -45.00
N GLU A 519 26.25 -10.49 -43.78
CA GLU A 519 26.77 -9.19 -43.36
C GLU A 519 28.18 -9.31 -42.80
N LEU A 520 28.96 -8.26 -43.05
CA LEU A 520 30.32 -8.14 -42.55
C LEU A 520 30.33 -7.34 -41.24
N ALA A 521 30.71 -7.98 -40.15
CA ALA A 521 30.81 -7.32 -38.86
C ALA A 521 31.96 -6.31 -38.85
N SER A 522 31.77 -5.20 -38.15
CA SER A 522 32.76 -4.15 -37.96
C SER A 522 33.55 -4.39 -36.67
N PRO A 523 34.89 -4.32 -36.67
CA PRO A 523 35.67 -4.46 -35.45
C PRO A 523 35.45 -3.26 -34.53
N THR A 524 35.53 -3.48 -33.22
CA THR A 524 35.48 -2.41 -32.21
C THR A 524 36.88 -1.95 -31.80
N ARG A 525 36.98 -1.16 -30.72
CA ARG A 525 38.27 -0.80 -30.11
C ARG A 525 38.99 -2.00 -29.47
N LEU A 526 38.25 -3.07 -29.17
CA LEU A 526 38.80 -4.35 -28.74
C LEU A 526 38.84 -5.27 -29.98
N PRO A 527 40.03 -5.77 -30.40
CA PRO A 527 40.19 -6.48 -31.68
C PRO A 527 39.45 -7.83 -31.75
N TRP A 528 39.08 -8.39 -30.60
CA TRP A 528 38.29 -9.61 -30.49
C TRP A 528 36.77 -9.39 -30.45
N ILE A 529 36.28 -8.14 -30.49
CA ILE A 529 34.84 -7.82 -30.49
C ILE A 529 34.42 -7.19 -31.80
N TRP A 530 33.36 -7.72 -32.38
CA TRP A 530 32.83 -7.38 -33.70
C TRP A 530 31.34 -7.07 -33.62
N THR A 531 30.87 -6.03 -34.31
CA THR A 531 29.48 -5.58 -34.22
C THR A 531 28.79 -5.46 -35.59
N LEU A 532 27.49 -5.69 -35.60
CA LEU A 532 26.58 -5.46 -36.72
C LEU A 532 25.39 -4.65 -36.22
N ARG A 533 24.85 -3.77 -37.06
CA ARG A 533 23.60 -3.08 -36.77
C ARG A 533 22.69 -3.06 -37.98
N GLY A 534 21.46 -3.54 -37.84
CA GLY A 534 20.51 -3.56 -38.95
C GLY A 534 19.26 -4.39 -38.66
N ALA A 535 18.29 -4.29 -39.57
CA ALA A 535 17.08 -5.10 -39.55
C ALA A 535 17.29 -6.46 -40.22
N LEU A 536 18.18 -7.26 -39.63
CA LEU A 536 18.70 -8.50 -40.22
C LEU A 536 17.80 -9.71 -39.95
N THR A 537 16.94 -9.63 -38.93
CA THR A 537 15.95 -10.65 -38.58
C THR A 537 14.53 -10.06 -38.54
N PRO A 538 13.96 -9.66 -39.69
CA PRO A 538 12.72 -8.88 -39.75
C PRO A 538 11.43 -9.69 -39.52
N VAL A 539 11.52 -10.99 -39.25
CA VAL A 539 10.37 -11.85 -38.96
C VAL A 539 10.64 -12.71 -37.74
N VAL A 540 9.55 -13.04 -37.04
CA VAL A 540 9.53 -13.92 -35.86
C VAL A 540 9.86 -15.37 -36.26
N GLY A 541 10.54 -16.09 -35.38
CA GLY A 541 10.90 -17.51 -35.53
C GLY A 541 12.37 -17.79 -35.20
N THR A 542 12.76 -19.06 -35.25
CA THR A 542 14.15 -19.49 -35.01
C THR A 542 14.99 -19.27 -36.25
N TRP A 543 15.87 -18.26 -36.20
CA TRP A 543 16.89 -18.00 -37.21
C TRP A 543 18.11 -18.89 -36.96
N GLN A 544 18.86 -19.24 -38.00
CA GLN A 544 20.18 -19.83 -37.86
C GLN A 544 21.23 -18.80 -38.26
N LEU A 545 22.11 -18.45 -37.32
CA LEU A 545 23.22 -17.55 -37.57
C LEU A 545 24.44 -18.42 -37.88
N GLU A 546 24.87 -18.40 -39.13
CA GLU A 546 26.14 -19.02 -39.53
C GLU A 546 27.24 -17.96 -39.42
N ILE A 547 28.14 -18.15 -38.46
CA ILE A 547 29.23 -17.23 -38.16
C ILE A 547 30.52 -17.82 -38.75
N LEU A 548 31.20 -17.02 -39.56
CA LEU A 548 32.51 -17.34 -40.14
C LEU A 548 33.54 -16.38 -39.55
N VAL A 549 34.50 -16.95 -38.82
CA VAL A 549 35.63 -16.23 -38.24
C VAL A 549 36.87 -16.54 -39.09
N ARG A 550 37.45 -15.52 -39.74
CA ARG A 550 38.69 -15.66 -40.50
C ARG A 550 39.88 -15.15 -39.69
N ARG A 551 40.83 -16.03 -39.40
CA ARG A 551 42.10 -15.73 -38.72
C ARG A 551 43.23 -15.72 -39.75
N GLY A 552 43.87 -14.56 -39.93
CA GLY A 552 44.93 -14.39 -40.93
C GLY A 552 44.50 -14.72 -42.38
N ARG A 553 45.38 -15.36 -43.16
CA ARG A 553 45.18 -15.64 -44.60
C ARG A 553 44.61 -17.03 -44.93
N LEU A 554 44.57 -17.96 -43.97
CA LEU A 554 44.37 -19.39 -44.27
C LEU A 554 43.47 -20.15 -43.29
N VAL A 555 43.08 -19.56 -42.15
CA VAL A 555 42.30 -20.26 -41.12
C VAL A 555 40.89 -19.67 -41.06
N GLU A 556 39.89 -20.52 -41.28
CA GLU A 556 38.47 -20.17 -41.24
C GLU A 556 37.73 -21.13 -40.31
N ASP A 557 37.16 -20.57 -39.24
CA ASP A 557 36.35 -21.29 -38.29
C ASP A 557 34.87 -20.98 -38.58
N ARG A 558 34.07 -22.02 -38.83
CA ARG A 558 32.64 -21.90 -39.13
C ARG A 558 31.82 -22.52 -38.02
N MET A 559 30.79 -21.80 -37.59
CA MET A 559 29.90 -22.20 -36.52
C MET A 559 28.47 -21.75 -36.81
N THR A 560 27.50 -22.46 -36.25
CA THR A 560 26.08 -22.16 -36.42
C THR A 560 25.42 -22.11 -35.06
N VAL A 561 24.58 -21.11 -34.83
CA VAL A 561 23.84 -20.94 -33.58
C VAL A 561 22.39 -20.51 -33.86
N PRO A 562 21.40 -21.13 -33.21
CA PRO A 562 20.02 -20.67 -33.33
C PRO A 562 19.83 -19.34 -32.61
N LEU A 563 19.03 -18.43 -33.19
CA LEU A 563 18.55 -17.21 -32.56
C LEU A 563 17.03 -17.19 -32.64
N ASP A 564 16.37 -17.29 -31.49
CA ASP A 564 14.91 -17.17 -31.42
C ASP A 564 14.50 -15.70 -31.43
N VAL A 565 13.92 -15.27 -32.55
CA VAL A 565 13.43 -13.90 -32.73
C VAL A 565 11.95 -13.85 -32.39
N ARG A 566 11.57 -13.00 -31.44
CA ARG A 566 10.21 -12.89 -30.87
C ARG A 566 9.72 -11.45 -30.92
N GLN A 567 8.41 -11.26 -30.95
CA GLN A 567 7.83 -9.93 -30.84
C GLN A 567 7.78 -9.50 -29.37
N VAL A 568 8.50 -8.44 -29.00
CA VAL A 568 8.52 -7.93 -27.63
C VAL A 568 7.44 -6.86 -27.44
N LEU A 569 6.49 -7.16 -26.56
CA LEU A 569 5.42 -6.24 -26.20
C LEU A 569 5.86 -5.47 -24.96
N ARG A 570 5.92 -4.14 -25.09
CA ARG A 570 6.44 -3.23 -24.07
C ARG A 570 5.48 -3.13 -22.89
N ALA A 571 6.03 -2.87 -21.71
CA ALA A 571 5.27 -2.81 -20.46
C ALA A 571 4.00 -1.92 -20.55
N THR A 572 2.84 -2.55 -20.44
CA THR A 572 1.59 -1.88 -20.06
C THR A 572 1.56 -1.58 -18.56
N PRO A 573 1.08 -0.39 -18.13
CA PRO A 573 0.78 -0.13 -16.73
C PRO A 573 -0.21 -1.16 -16.20
N LEU A 574 0.17 -1.89 -15.16
CA LEU A 574 -0.72 -2.79 -14.43
C LEU A 574 -0.88 -2.30 -12.99
N PRO A 575 -2.05 -2.56 -12.36
CA PRO A 575 -2.23 -2.27 -10.95
C PRO A 575 -1.22 -3.10 -10.14
N PRO A 576 -0.69 -2.55 -9.04
CA PRO A 576 0.43 -3.15 -8.31
C PRO A 576 0.12 -4.56 -7.79
N PRO A 577 1.15 -5.43 -7.68
CA PRO A 577 1.02 -6.78 -7.14
C PRO A 577 0.49 -6.73 -5.72
N THR A 578 -0.67 -7.35 -5.49
CA THR A 578 -1.37 -7.23 -4.21
C THR A 578 -2.03 -8.57 -3.86
N THR A 579 -1.63 -9.18 -2.74
CA THR A 579 -2.09 -10.52 -2.28
C THR A 579 -2.83 -10.50 -0.93
N GLY A 580 -3.23 -9.31 -0.47
CA GLY A 580 -3.91 -9.02 0.79
C GLY A 580 -5.34 -9.57 0.87
N SER A 581 -5.52 -10.88 0.72
CA SER A 581 -6.83 -11.54 0.60
C SER A 581 -7.50 -11.89 1.93
N ARG A 582 -6.96 -11.50 3.08
CA ARG A 582 -7.35 -12.09 4.37
C ARG A 582 -8.71 -11.64 4.89
N VAL A 583 -9.01 -10.34 4.92
CA VAL A 583 -10.23 -9.84 5.58
C VAL A 583 -11.44 -9.91 4.64
N LEU A 584 -11.31 -9.38 3.42
CA LEU A 584 -12.42 -9.39 2.46
C LEU A 584 -12.71 -10.78 1.92
N GLY A 585 -11.69 -11.60 1.66
CA GLY A 585 -11.88 -12.98 1.23
C GLY A 585 -12.70 -13.78 2.25
N ALA A 586 -12.33 -13.71 3.54
CA ALA A 586 -13.05 -14.40 4.61
C ALA A 586 -14.50 -13.92 4.79
N LEU A 587 -14.73 -12.60 4.74
CA LEU A 587 -16.08 -12.01 4.85
C LEU A 587 -16.94 -12.36 3.63
N ALA A 588 -16.40 -12.28 2.42
CA ALA A 588 -17.12 -12.60 1.19
C ALA A 588 -17.59 -14.08 1.18
N VAL A 589 -16.78 -15.00 1.70
CA VAL A 589 -17.12 -16.43 1.79
C VAL A 589 -18.41 -16.68 2.58
N LEU A 590 -18.68 -15.90 3.64
CA LEU A 590 -19.89 -16.02 4.47
C LEU A 590 -21.20 -15.80 3.70
N THR A 591 -21.14 -15.23 2.49
CA THR A 591 -22.31 -14.88 1.67
C THR A 591 -22.26 -15.48 0.28
N THR A 592 -21.41 -16.47 0.04
CA THR A 592 -21.28 -17.19 -1.24
C THR A 592 -22.59 -17.84 -1.69
N GLY A 593 -23.41 -18.31 -0.76
CA GLY A 593 -24.74 -18.88 -1.05
C GLY A 593 -25.86 -17.86 -1.28
N LEU A 594 -25.60 -16.55 -1.18
CA LEU A 594 -26.60 -15.51 -1.45
C LEU A 594 -26.56 -15.05 -2.92
N PRO A 595 -27.70 -14.59 -3.48
CA PRO A 595 -27.74 -13.98 -4.81
C PRO A 595 -26.81 -12.75 -4.90
N ALA A 596 -26.16 -12.56 -6.04
CA ALA A 596 -25.35 -11.37 -6.29
C ALA A 596 -26.20 -10.12 -6.51
N GLY A 597 -25.59 -8.94 -6.34
CA GLY A 597 -26.23 -7.65 -6.58
C GLY A 597 -27.36 -7.34 -5.59
N THR A 598 -28.32 -6.52 -6.02
CA THR A 598 -29.40 -5.97 -5.16
C THR A 598 -30.28 -7.05 -4.52
N ALA A 599 -30.39 -8.23 -5.13
CA ALA A 599 -31.18 -9.35 -4.60
C ALA A 599 -30.62 -9.91 -3.28
N GLY A 600 -29.30 -9.96 -3.11
CA GLY A 600 -28.65 -10.41 -1.87
C GLY A 600 -28.99 -9.53 -0.65
N TRP A 601 -29.21 -8.24 -0.88
CA TRP A 601 -29.50 -7.24 0.16
C TRP A 601 -30.87 -7.42 0.83
N ALA A 602 -31.77 -8.24 0.27
CA ALA A 602 -33.06 -8.54 0.89
C ALA A 602 -32.90 -9.22 2.28
N VAL A 603 -31.86 -10.03 2.47
CA VAL A 603 -31.59 -10.75 3.72
C VAL A 603 -31.24 -9.80 4.87
N PRO A 604 -30.20 -8.94 4.79
CA PRO A 604 -29.88 -8.01 5.87
C PRO A 604 -31.00 -6.99 6.12
N VAL A 605 -31.70 -6.53 5.08
CA VAL A 605 -32.87 -5.63 5.23
C VAL A 605 -33.97 -6.31 6.05
N THR A 606 -34.26 -7.59 5.77
CA THR A 606 -35.27 -8.36 6.51
C THR A 606 -34.87 -8.55 7.98
N LEU A 607 -33.61 -8.89 8.25
CA LEU A 607 -33.10 -9.05 9.63
C LEU A 607 -33.21 -7.76 10.44
N LEU A 608 -32.86 -6.62 9.84
CA LEU A 608 -33.01 -5.29 10.48
C LEU A 608 -34.49 -4.91 10.66
N GLY A 609 -35.35 -5.24 9.71
CA GLY A 609 -36.80 -5.08 9.81
C GLY A 609 -37.41 -5.88 10.96
N LEU A 610 -37.02 -7.16 11.12
CA LEU A 610 -37.44 -8.01 12.24
C LEU A 610 -36.94 -7.47 13.58
N ALA A 611 -35.71 -6.95 13.64
CA ALA A 611 -35.18 -6.28 14.82
C ALA A 611 -36.01 -5.03 15.20
N ALA A 612 -36.46 -4.26 14.22
CA ALA A 612 -37.35 -3.11 14.43
C ALA A 612 -38.75 -3.54 14.89
N ALA A 613 -39.31 -4.63 14.35
CA ALA A 613 -40.58 -5.19 14.78
C ALA A 613 -40.53 -5.69 16.24
N ALA A 614 -39.45 -6.37 16.63
CA ALA A 614 -39.22 -6.81 18.01
C ALA A 614 -39.20 -5.62 18.99
N LEU A 615 -38.61 -4.47 18.60
CA LEU A 615 -38.66 -3.23 19.39
C LEU A 615 -40.08 -2.67 19.52
N ALA A 616 -40.87 -2.69 18.45
CA ALA A 616 -42.24 -2.21 18.48
C ALA A 616 -43.11 -3.06 19.43
N LEU A 617 -42.90 -4.38 19.44
CA LEU A 617 -43.54 -5.33 20.35
C LEU A 617 -43.12 -5.11 21.81
N GLU A 618 -41.84 -4.83 22.06
CA GLU A 618 -41.31 -4.50 23.38
C GLU A 618 -41.94 -3.21 23.95
N ARG A 619 -42.05 -2.16 23.12
CA ARG A 619 -42.69 -0.89 23.52
C ARG A 619 -44.18 -1.01 23.85
N ARG A 620 -44.87 -2.00 23.26
CA ARG A 620 -46.31 -2.24 23.49
C ARG A 620 -46.59 -3.06 24.76
N ARG A 621 -45.61 -3.80 25.30
CA ARG A 621 -45.82 -4.63 26.51
C ARG A 621 -45.56 -3.83 27.79
N SER A 622 -46.54 -3.85 28.70
CA SER A 622 -46.48 -3.17 30.00
C SER A 622 -45.38 -3.74 30.92
N ALA A 623 -44.92 -2.94 31.91
CA ALA A 623 -43.76 -3.18 32.79
C ALA A 623 -43.79 -4.48 33.64
N ALA A 624 -44.87 -5.27 33.56
CA ALA A 624 -45.11 -6.45 34.39
C ALA A 624 -44.43 -7.75 33.91
N SER A 625 -43.73 -7.78 32.76
CA SER A 625 -43.13 -9.01 32.20
C SER A 625 -41.61 -8.97 32.02
N LYS A 626 -40.88 -8.62 33.10
CA LYS A 626 -39.41 -8.49 33.11
C LYS A 626 -38.60 -9.66 32.51
N PRO A 627 -38.90 -10.95 32.74
CA PRO A 627 -38.07 -12.04 32.21
C PRO A 627 -38.19 -12.20 30.68
N ARG A 628 -39.36 -11.92 30.09
CA ARG A 628 -39.59 -12.00 28.63
C ARG A 628 -38.99 -10.82 27.87
N GLN A 629 -38.78 -9.68 28.53
CA GLN A 629 -38.09 -8.52 27.95
C GLN A 629 -36.60 -8.80 27.72
N GLY A 630 -35.94 -9.54 28.61
CA GLY A 630 -34.54 -9.94 28.44
C GLY A 630 -34.32 -10.82 27.20
N VAL A 631 -35.23 -11.76 26.94
CA VAL A 631 -35.17 -12.64 25.76
C VAL A 631 -35.41 -11.88 24.46
N LEU A 632 -36.45 -11.03 24.39
CA LEU A 632 -36.73 -10.21 23.20
C LEU A 632 -35.57 -9.26 22.86
N TRP A 633 -34.92 -8.72 23.90
CA TRP A 633 -33.73 -7.89 23.74
C TRP A 633 -32.53 -8.67 23.19
N ALA A 634 -32.26 -9.87 23.72
CA ALA A 634 -31.20 -10.74 23.24
C ALA A 634 -31.42 -11.15 21.77
N VAL A 635 -32.64 -11.60 21.44
CA VAL A 635 -33.05 -11.94 20.07
C VAL A 635 -32.81 -10.75 19.13
N ARG A 636 -33.18 -9.55 19.57
CA ARG A 636 -32.97 -8.35 18.76
C ARG A 636 -31.51 -8.01 18.53
N LEU A 637 -30.65 -8.10 19.55
CA LEU A 637 -29.22 -7.88 19.38
C LEU A 637 -28.62 -8.87 18.39
N VAL A 638 -29.04 -10.13 18.46
CA VAL A 638 -28.64 -11.16 17.50
C VAL A 638 -29.10 -10.79 16.09
N LEU A 639 -30.35 -10.36 15.90
CA LEU A 639 -30.88 -9.95 14.59
C LEU A 639 -30.14 -8.74 14.00
N VAL A 640 -29.83 -7.72 14.81
CA VAL A 640 -29.04 -6.55 14.36
C VAL A 640 -27.61 -6.97 14.02
N GLY A 641 -26.96 -7.75 14.89
CA GLY A 641 -25.61 -8.25 14.66
C GLY A 641 -25.52 -9.10 13.39
N ALA A 642 -26.46 -10.02 13.19
CA ALA A 642 -26.54 -10.85 12.00
C ALA A 642 -26.81 -10.01 10.73
N GLY A 643 -27.75 -9.05 10.79
CA GLY A 643 -28.05 -8.18 9.65
C GLY A 643 -26.86 -7.32 9.23
N VAL A 644 -26.14 -6.75 10.18
CA VAL A 644 -24.91 -5.98 9.91
C VAL A 644 -23.82 -6.89 9.35
N LEU A 645 -23.59 -8.06 9.94
CA LEU A 645 -22.56 -9.00 9.49
C LEU A 645 -22.80 -9.47 8.06
N VAL A 646 -24.04 -9.85 7.72
CA VAL A 646 -24.40 -10.26 6.36
C VAL A 646 -24.27 -9.09 5.38
N GLY A 647 -24.70 -7.88 5.75
CA GLY A 647 -24.57 -6.70 4.90
C GLY A 647 -23.11 -6.32 4.61
N VAL A 648 -22.24 -6.34 5.62
CA VAL A 648 -20.80 -6.11 5.45
C VAL A 648 -20.16 -7.19 4.57
N SER A 649 -20.59 -8.44 4.72
CA SER A 649 -20.08 -9.56 3.93
C SER A 649 -20.50 -9.48 2.45
N LEU A 650 -21.72 -9.01 2.15
CA LEU A 650 -22.18 -8.75 0.78
C LEU A 650 -21.41 -7.60 0.14
N LEU A 651 -21.20 -6.50 0.87
CA LEU A 651 -20.38 -5.39 0.40
C LEU A 651 -18.95 -5.83 0.10
N ALA A 652 -18.38 -6.68 0.97
CA ALA A 652 -17.06 -7.27 0.77
C ALA A 652 -16.99 -8.09 -0.53
N ARG A 653 -18.01 -8.92 -0.80
CA ARG A 653 -18.13 -9.69 -2.04
C ARG A 653 -18.21 -8.78 -3.27
N ASP A 654 -19.00 -7.70 -3.21
CA ASP A 654 -19.15 -6.76 -4.32
C ASP A 654 -17.84 -6.04 -4.63
N VAL A 655 -17.10 -5.59 -3.61
CA VAL A 655 -15.77 -4.96 -3.77
C VAL A 655 -14.78 -5.93 -4.42
N VAL A 656 -14.70 -7.17 -3.94
CA VAL A 656 -13.84 -8.21 -4.56
C VAL A 656 -14.25 -8.50 -5.99
N THR A 657 -15.55 -8.49 -6.29
CA THR A 657 -16.04 -8.73 -7.65
C THR A 657 -15.64 -7.59 -8.58
N VAL A 658 -15.78 -6.33 -8.15
CA VAL A 658 -15.37 -5.16 -8.93
C VAL A 658 -13.85 -5.13 -9.10
N ALA A 659 -13.08 -5.44 -8.07
CA ALA A 659 -11.62 -5.51 -8.08
C ALA A 659 -11.04 -6.51 -9.10
N ASN A 660 -11.80 -7.55 -9.44
CA ASN A 660 -11.40 -8.60 -10.38
C ASN A 660 -12.02 -8.43 -11.78
N ARG A 661 -12.66 -7.29 -12.07
CA ARG A 661 -13.14 -7.00 -13.42
C ARG A 661 -12.02 -6.38 -14.25
N PRO A 662 -11.64 -7.01 -15.38
CA PRO A 662 -10.67 -6.41 -16.29
C PRO A 662 -11.21 -5.09 -16.84
N PRO A 663 -10.35 -4.07 -17.01
CA PRO A 663 -10.69 -2.84 -17.73
C PRO A 663 -11.12 -3.12 -19.17
N ALA A 664 -11.91 -2.21 -19.75
CA ALA A 664 -12.49 -2.39 -21.08
C ALA A 664 -11.43 -2.56 -22.19
N GLU A 665 -10.29 -1.90 -22.05
CA GLU A 665 -9.15 -2.01 -22.96
C GLU A 665 -8.53 -3.41 -22.96
N TRP A 666 -8.46 -4.08 -21.81
CA TRP A 666 -7.99 -5.46 -21.69
C TRP A 666 -9.03 -6.46 -22.20
N VAL A 667 -10.31 -6.20 -21.95
CA VAL A 667 -11.39 -7.02 -22.53
C VAL A 667 -11.36 -6.96 -24.07
N ALA A 668 -11.02 -5.82 -24.64
CA ALA A 668 -10.89 -5.63 -26.09
C ALA A 668 -9.55 -6.08 -26.67
N ALA A 669 -8.55 -6.36 -25.83
CA ALA A 669 -7.21 -6.74 -26.28
C ALA A 669 -7.23 -8.17 -26.85
N VAL A 670 -6.67 -8.30 -28.05
CA VAL A 670 -6.42 -9.59 -28.72
C VAL A 670 -4.98 -9.99 -28.46
N ASN A 671 -4.73 -11.29 -28.28
CA ASN A 671 -3.38 -11.79 -28.14
C ASN A 671 -2.58 -11.55 -29.45
N PRO A 672 -1.57 -10.67 -29.44
CA PRO A 672 -0.76 -10.40 -30.63
C PRO A 672 0.16 -11.57 -31.02
N LEU A 673 0.35 -12.56 -30.13
CA LEU A 673 1.12 -13.78 -30.36
C LEU A 673 0.23 -15.01 -30.64
N ALA A 674 -1.05 -14.80 -30.93
CA ALA A 674 -2.00 -15.91 -31.13
C ALA A 674 -1.62 -16.82 -32.32
N ASP A 675 -1.08 -16.23 -33.39
CA ASP A 675 -0.68 -16.95 -34.61
C ASP A 675 0.81 -17.33 -34.63
N ASP A 676 1.53 -17.10 -33.53
CA ASP A 676 2.96 -17.43 -33.42
C ASP A 676 3.16 -18.81 -32.76
N PRO A 677 3.55 -19.85 -33.53
CA PRO A 677 3.80 -21.17 -32.96
C PRO A 677 4.98 -21.21 -31.98
N ALA A 678 5.92 -20.25 -32.04
CA ALA A 678 7.03 -20.17 -31.11
C ALA A 678 6.61 -19.65 -29.72
N ALA A 679 5.43 -19.03 -29.59
CA ALA A 679 4.90 -18.55 -28.31
C ALA A 679 4.48 -19.69 -27.37
N ILE A 680 4.12 -20.88 -27.91
CA ILE A 680 3.61 -22.00 -27.11
C ILE A 680 4.70 -22.63 -26.21
N PRO A 681 5.91 -22.99 -26.74
CA PRO A 681 6.97 -23.53 -25.89
C PRO A 681 7.45 -22.53 -24.82
N GLY A 682 7.58 -21.24 -25.17
CA GLY A 682 7.93 -20.19 -24.21
C GLY A 682 6.92 -20.07 -23.07
N GLY A 683 5.63 -20.07 -23.41
CA GLY A 683 4.54 -20.10 -22.44
C GLY A 683 4.53 -21.35 -21.56
N GLU A 684 4.91 -22.52 -22.07
CA GLU A 684 4.99 -23.76 -21.28
C GLU A 684 6.08 -23.68 -20.20
N ASP A 685 7.26 -23.18 -20.55
CA ASP A 685 8.38 -23.03 -19.60
C ASP A 685 8.04 -22.02 -18.51
N LEU A 686 7.44 -20.88 -18.90
CA LEU A 686 6.93 -19.87 -17.96
C LEU A 686 5.86 -20.45 -17.02
N TYR A 687 4.96 -21.29 -17.53
CA TYR A 687 3.92 -21.92 -16.72
C TYR A 687 4.51 -22.87 -15.68
N ARG A 688 5.51 -23.68 -16.06
CA ARG A 688 6.19 -24.59 -15.13
C ARG A 688 6.95 -23.84 -14.04
N ALA A 689 7.61 -22.75 -14.39
CA ALA A 689 8.37 -21.93 -13.46
C ALA A 689 7.47 -21.17 -12.46
N ASN A 690 6.34 -20.63 -12.93
CA ASN A 690 5.56 -19.64 -12.18
C ASN A 690 4.18 -20.11 -11.72
N CYS A 691 3.51 -21.01 -12.45
CA CYS A 691 2.09 -21.32 -12.25
C CYS A 691 1.84 -22.74 -11.72
N ALA A 692 2.66 -23.71 -12.11
CA ALA A 692 2.44 -25.13 -11.84
C ALA A 692 2.50 -25.51 -10.35
N SER A 693 3.20 -24.73 -9.52
CA SER A 693 3.27 -24.95 -8.06
C SER A 693 1.90 -24.88 -7.39
N CYS A 694 0.99 -24.05 -7.93
CA CYS A 694 -0.38 -23.90 -7.46
C CYS A 694 -1.40 -24.60 -8.37
N HIS A 695 -1.30 -24.42 -9.69
CA HIS A 695 -2.29 -24.94 -10.65
C HIS A 695 -2.06 -26.41 -11.05
N GLY A 696 -0.91 -27.00 -10.70
CA GLY A 696 -0.52 -28.34 -11.12
C GLY A 696 -0.06 -28.38 -12.58
N ALA A 697 0.63 -29.45 -12.99
CA ALA A 697 1.12 -29.59 -14.37
C ALA A 697 -0.02 -29.76 -15.39
N SER A 698 -1.18 -30.27 -14.93
CA SER A 698 -2.39 -30.47 -15.73
C SER A 698 -3.34 -29.27 -15.69
N GLY A 699 -3.11 -28.26 -14.84
CA GLY A 699 -4.02 -27.14 -14.62
C GLY A 699 -5.24 -27.45 -13.73
N ALA A 700 -5.30 -28.62 -13.09
CA ALA A 700 -6.42 -29.06 -12.27
C ALA A 700 -6.53 -28.37 -10.89
N GLY A 701 -5.60 -27.48 -10.54
CA GLY A 701 -5.58 -26.81 -9.24
C GLY A 701 -5.08 -27.71 -8.10
N ASP A 702 -4.24 -28.70 -8.44
CA ASP A 702 -3.71 -29.74 -7.54
C ASP A 702 -2.18 -29.65 -7.34
N GLY A 703 -1.61 -28.46 -7.55
CA GLY A 703 -0.19 -28.22 -7.39
C GLY A 703 0.32 -28.47 -5.95
N PRO A 704 1.63 -28.70 -5.77
CA PRO A 704 2.21 -29.04 -4.47
C PRO A 704 1.99 -27.97 -3.38
N ALA A 705 1.77 -26.71 -3.74
CA ALA A 705 1.53 -25.62 -2.80
C ALA A 705 0.07 -25.50 -2.32
N VAL A 706 -0.87 -26.28 -2.89
CA VAL A 706 -2.31 -26.12 -2.63
C VAL A 706 -2.69 -26.30 -1.15
N GLY A 707 -1.97 -27.15 -0.42
CA GLY A 707 -2.21 -27.38 1.01
C GLY A 707 -2.00 -26.16 1.91
N GLU A 708 -1.26 -25.16 1.44
CA GLU A 708 -0.98 -23.90 2.16
C GLU A 708 -1.94 -22.78 1.75
N LEU A 709 -2.83 -23.04 0.78
CA LEU A 709 -3.74 -22.04 0.25
C LEU A 709 -5.05 -21.99 1.04
N ALA A 710 -5.52 -20.77 1.31
CA ALA A 710 -6.82 -20.54 1.95
C ALA A 710 -7.99 -21.01 1.07
N ARG A 711 -7.80 -20.96 -0.25
CA ARG A 711 -8.69 -21.55 -1.26
C ARG A 711 -7.84 -22.13 -2.39
N PRO A 712 -8.10 -23.37 -2.84
CA PRO A 712 -7.41 -23.93 -3.99
C PRO A 712 -7.72 -23.12 -5.26
N PRO A 713 -6.82 -23.09 -6.25
CA PRO A 713 -7.11 -22.53 -7.56
C PRO A 713 -8.25 -23.29 -8.24
N GLU A 714 -8.99 -22.61 -9.10
CA GLU A 714 -9.99 -23.24 -9.94
C GLU A 714 -9.31 -24.05 -11.07
N ASP A 715 -10.02 -25.07 -11.56
CA ASP A 715 -9.59 -25.87 -12.70
C ASP A 715 -9.54 -25.01 -13.97
N LEU A 716 -8.35 -24.90 -14.56
CA LEU A 716 -8.13 -24.09 -15.75
C LEU A 716 -8.92 -24.61 -16.95
N ALA A 717 -9.21 -25.91 -17.02
CA ALA A 717 -10.03 -26.49 -18.07
C ALA A 717 -11.47 -25.96 -18.06
N GLY A 718 -11.98 -25.58 -16.87
CA GLY A 718 -13.30 -24.98 -16.72
C GLY A 718 -13.36 -23.49 -17.02
N ILE A 719 -12.23 -22.77 -16.91
CA ILE A 719 -12.20 -21.30 -17.02
C ILE A 719 -11.69 -20.85 -18.39
N VAL A 720 -10.54 -21.36 -18.82
CA VAL A 720 -9.80 -20.84 -19.98
C VAL A 720 -10.68 -20.79 -21.24
N PRO A 721 -11.49 -21.82 -21.57
CA PRO A 721 -12.36 -21.76 -22.75
C PRO A 721 -13.36 -20.60 -22.74
N HIS A 722 -13.77 -20.12 -21.57
CA HIS A 722 -14.87 -19.16 -21.38
C HIS A 722 -14.40 -17.72 -21.15
N ARG A 723 -13.11 -17.45 -21.25
CA ARG A 723 -12.52 -16.11 -21.06
C ARG A 723 -11.95 -15.60 -22.37
N LEU A 724 -11.88 -14.29 -22.56
CA LEU A 724 -11.14 -13.68 -23.67
C LEU A 724 -9.64 -13.65 -23.38
N ASP A 725 -8.82 -13.58 -24.42
CA ASP A 725 -7.36 -13.59 -24.28
C ASP A 725 -6.85 -12.45 -23.40
N GLY A 726 -7.34 -11.23 -23.63
CA GLY A 726 -6.96 -10.08 -22.81
C GLY A 726 -7.48 -10.14 -21.37
N GLU A 727 -8.56 -10.87 -21.09
CA GLU A 727 -8.95 -11.15 -19.70
C GLU A 727 -7.93 -12.09 -19.02
N LEU A 728 -7.46 -13.12 -19.72
CA LEU A 728 -6.44 -14.05 -19.20
C LEU A 728 -5.12 -13.32 -18.96
N ALA A 729 -4.65 -12.52 -19.92
CA ALA A 729 -3.43 -11.72 -19.79
C ALA A 729 -3.52 -10.73 -18.62
N TRP A 730 -4.68 -10.09 -18.44
CA TRP A 730 -4.91 -9.19 -17.31
C TRP A 730 -4.93 -9.92 -15.98
N VAL A 731 -5.56 -11.10 -15.88
CA VAL A 731 -5.58 -11.91 -14.65
C VAL A 731 -4.18 -12.40 -14.29
N ILE A 732 -3.36 -12.81 -15.26
CA ILE A 732 -1.96 -13.18 -15.02
C ILE A 732 -1.17 -11.96 -14.54
N GLY A 733 -1.31 -10.82 -15.23
CA GLY A 733 -0.57 -9.61 -14.92
C GLY A 733 -0.95 -8.98 -13.57
N SER A 734 -2.24 -8.93 -13.27
CA SER A 734 -2.73 -8.29 -12.05
C SER A 734 -2.88 -9.26 -10.87
N GLY A 735 -3.02 -10.57 -11.10
CA GLY A 735 -3.41 -11.56 -10.09
C GLY A 735 -4.91 -11.49 -9.76
N VAL A 736 -5.38 -12.30 -8.81
CA VAL A 736 -6.81 -12.33 -8.41
C VAL A 736 -6.99 -11.81 -6.99
N ALA A 737 -7.61 -10.63 -6.88
CA ALA A 737 -7.92 -9.97 -5.62
C ALA A 737 -8.80 -10.88 -4.72
N GLY A 738 -8.49 -10.94 -3.43
CA GLY A 738 -9.18 -11.84 -2.51
C GLY A 738 -8.73 -13.32 -2.59
N THR A 739 -7.66 -13.63 -3.32
CA THR A 739 -7.00 -14.95 -3.33
C THR A 739 -5.49 -14.83 -3.07
N GLN A 740 -4.76 -15.96 -3.11
CA GLN A 740 -3.30 -15.99 -3.06
C GLN A 740 -2.65 -16.04 -4.45
N MET A 741 -3.43 -15.92 -5.55
CA MET A 741 -2.85 -15.83 -6.89
C MET A 741 -2.04 -14.52 -7.00
N PRO A 742 -0.72 -14.61 -7.17
CA PRO A 742 0.14 -13.43 -7.24
C PRO A 742 -0.10 -12.68 -8.55
N ALA A 743 0.32 -11.42 -8.58
CA ALA A 743 0.36 -10.64 -9.82
C ALA A 743 1.72 -10.80 -10.48
N PHE A 744 1.74 -11.15 -11.75
CA PHE A 744 2.99 -11.31 -12.49
C PHE A 744 3.41 -10.06 -13.27
N GLY A 745 2.66 -8.95 -13.20
CA GLY A 745 2.98 -7.71 -13.91
C GLY A 745 4.31 -7.05 -13.52
N SER A 746 4.85 -7.41 -12.35
CA SER A 746 6.14 -6.92 -11.84
C SER A 746 7.30 -7.91 -12.03
N THR A 747 7.02 -9.13 -12.51
CA THR A 747 8.02 -10.22 -12.66
C THR A 747 8.07 -10.77 -14.08
N LEU A 748 6.95 -10.73 -14.80
CA LEU A 748 6.81 -11.11 -16.18
C LEU A 748 6.44 -9.91 -17.05
N LEU A 749 6.90 -10.00 -18.28
CA LEU A 749 6.73 -8.99 -19.33
C LEU A 749 5.37 -9.13 -19.97
N GLU A 750 4.94 -8.11 -20.69
CA GLU A 750 3.68 -8.26 -21.41
C GLU A 750 3.76 -9.38 -22.45
N GLY A 751 4.85 -9.48 -23.20
CA GLY A 751 5.12 -10.59 -24.14
C GLY A 751 4.99 -11.96 -23.49
N GLU A 752 5.69 -12.18 -22.38
CA GLU A 752 5.65 -13.44 -21.63
C GLU A 752 4.25 -13.80 -21.11
N ARG A 753 3.46 -12.80 -20.70
CA ARG A 753 2.06 -13.03 -20.32
C ARG A 753 1.21 -13.45 -21.52
N TRP A 754 1.45 -12.90 -22.70
CA TRP A 754 0.78 -13.33 -23.94
C TRP A 754 1.25 -14.72 -24.40
N GLU A 755 2.53 -15.08 -24.23
CA GLU A 755 3.04 -16.44 -24.44
C GLU A 755 2.34 -17.45 -23.53
N LEU A 756 2.16 -17.11 -22.24
CA LEU A 756 1.36 -17.91 -21.31
C LEU A 756 -0.08 -18.09 -21.81
N VAL A 757 -0.72 -17.03 -22.32
CA VAL A 757 -2.07 -17.15 -22.90
C VAL A 757 -2.07 -18.06 -24.12
N SER A 758 -1.09 -17.97 -25.03
CA SER A 758 -0.94 -18.87 -26.17
C SER A 758 -0.78 -20.34 -25.74
N PHE A 759 0.02 -20.61 -24.71
CA PHE A 759 0.14 -21.95 -24.13
C PHE A 759 -1.19 -22.45 -23.54
N LEU A 760 -1.88 -21.63 -22.74
CA LEU A 760 -3.18 -21.98 -22.17
C LEU A 760 -4.21 -22.29 -23.27
N ARG A 761 -4.22 -21.53 -24.37
CA ARG A 761 -5.09 -21.78 -25.53
C ARG A 761 -4.76 -23.05 -26.29
N SER A 762 -3.47 -23.40 -26.38
CA SER A 762 -3.05 -24.67 -27.01
C SER A 762 -3.57 -25.90 -26.26
N ARG A 763 -3.76 -25.77 -24.94
CA ARG A 763 -4.30 -26.81 -24.05
C ARG A 763 -5.83 -26.78 -23.98
N TRP A 764 -6.41 -25.58 -23.93
CA TRP A 764 -7.85 -25.33 -23.77
C TRP A 764 -8.32 -24.23 -24.75
N PRO A 765 -8.78 -24.63 -25.95
CA PRO A 765 -9.26 -23.70 -26.97
C PRO A 765 -10.43 -22.83 -26.49
N TYR A 766 -10.59 -21.63 -27.07
CA TYR A 766 -11.71 -20.75 -26.77
C TYR A 766 -13.04 -21.35 -27.24
N GLU A 767 -14.05 -21.33 -26.36
CA GLU A 767 -15.42 -21.68 -26.66
C GLU A 767 -16.27 -20.41 -26.62
N ALA A 768 -16.74 -19.96 -27.79
CA ALA A 768 -17.64 -18.81 -27.86
C ALA A 768 -18.88 -19.06 -26.98
N PRO A 769 -19.32 -18.08 -26.17
CA PRO A 769 -20.51 -18.24 -25.36
C PRO A 769 -21.66 -18.64 -26.28
N GLN A 770 -22.27 -19.80 -26.04
CA GLN A 770 -23.47 -20.19 -26.77
C GLN A 770 -24.49 -19.08 -26.57
N ALA A 771 -24.98 -18.50 -27.67
CA ALA A 771 -26.11 -17.58 -27.61
C ALA A 771 -27.28 -18.36 -26.97
N PHE A 772 -27.58 -18.06 -25.71
CA PHE A 772 -28.77 -18.60 -25.08
C PHE A 772 -29.98 -18.10 -25.91
N PRO A 773 -30.86 -19.01 -26.37
CA PRO A 773 -32.08 -18.61 -27.08
C PRO A 773 -33.03 -17.77 -26.23
#